data_AF-A0A812ZY54-F1
#
_entry.id   AF-A0A812ZY54-F1
#
_cell.length_a   1.000
_cell.length_b   1.000
_cell.length_c   1.000
_cell.angle_alpha   90.00
_cell.angle_beta   90.00
_cell.angle_gamma   90.00
#
_symmetry.space_group_name_H-M   'P 1'
#
loop_
_entity.id
_entity.type
_entity.pdbx_description
1 polymer ?
#
loop_
_entity_poly.entity_id
_entity_poly.type
_entity_poly.pdbx_seq_one_letter_code
_entity_poly.pdbx_strand_id
1 'polypeptide(L)'
;PCWTEATRTYQVLGKWPEALWKQRKVTSEQYEKYLYLSRDGVLARKRNLDAVKEQEASLAEAALIEATTRRVRANAALYRPFPPVAAAQAWLALFLQDRLRYPLLVVRGASHTGKTEWVKSLFKNALELKVGSLQVFPEAMRGFERDTHDGIILDDVRDMAFLADHQDKLQGKYDSRVEFATTPGGTCAFRKYLFAIPIAVTVNYSTANLHYLDSHDWLGHEGNRVLVNFPEVLSDGAVQLAAVVASIMPLVSDVRHPQSLDFANERKTLLLRDVHGLSWAAIQKQVVNLRGETPSVRLLQRLHQDVNRDLGRRVYKYSNCGRKATKATAAVQKYLVGRLLVLRKRTTCTAATLRRELVANKGVDLDESTIRKILRDHGYKWLPRAQKRKYSAARKKERLKFAKAVLRLTKAKLREKLSMAMDGVILSLPPRDATERANYCAHGDTHMWRLPGEAASEQLAGQDPYPYQIPADRVVPLWGGLSEGGFALVTFHHARKLTSAEWCREVRRGKLAKAIQSLSPVRPAGPWTVLCDNEAFLHTAASKRAMAAAGVRAWRDCEDLRRRRPPIGKMAFKVAVSRESADADIQRAFRKDTQRLNAARDAWSAAAAQGPGRGRPRAAAVPAAVAEPGSGLRVRCEAVLLTYQSWSPDVALPAWERFGVFVHANLSSWSVKHWTATMESNACGSHHLHLMLQFHKTQDCLTSRFIFESTRPNASSHDYLGEGVCKKKLQQSIDRGMFYVWANK
;
A
#
# COMPACT_ATOMS: atom_id res chain seq x y z
N PRO A 1 37.96 -13.92 -26.55
CA PRO A 1 36.52 -13.97 -26.90
C PRO A 1 36.33 -13.62 -28.38
N CYS A 2 35.41 -14.30 -29.08
CA CYS A 2 35.25 -14.23 -30.55
C CYS A 2 34.94 -12.83 -31.15
N TRP A 3 34.79 -11.79 -30.32
CA TRP A 3 34.48 -10.43 -30.74
C TRP A 3 35.71 -9.53 -30.99
N THR A 4 36.94 -10.03 -30.78
CA THR A 4 38.16 -9.23 -31.01
C THR A 4 38.60 -9.20 -32.48
N GLU A 5 38.08 -10.11 -33.32
CA GLU A 5 38.51 -10.28 -34.72
C GLU A 5 37.38 -10.05 -35.75
N ALA A 6 36.20 -9.61 -35.31
CA ALA A 6 35.06 -9.40 -36.21
C ALA A 6 35.22 -8.12 -37.04
N THR A 7 35.21 -8.25 -38.37
CA THR A 7 35.30 -7.14 -39.35
C THR A 7 34.13 -6.15 -39.25
N ARG A 8 33.01 -6.56 -38.64
CA ARG A 8 31.86 -5.69 -38.32
C ARG A 8 31.28 -6.08 -36.96
N THR A 9 31.11 -5.11 -36.08
CA THR A 9 30.47 -5.27 -34.77
C THR A 9 29.02 -4.80 -34.85
N TYR A 10 28.08 -5.75 -34.79
CA TYR A 10 26.65 -5.43 -34.73
C TYR A 10 26.19 -5.42 -33.27
N GLN A 11 25.37 -4.44 -32.91
CA GLN A 11 24.77 -4.39 -31.58
C GLN A 11 23.74 -5.50 -31.45
N VAL A 12 23.94 -6.40 -30.47
CA VAL A 12 22.92 -7.39 -30.09
C VAL A 12 21.88 -6.68 -29.22
N LEU A 13 20.67 -6.53 -29.75
CA LEU A 13 19.55 -5.94 -29.00
C LEU A 13 19.11 -6.89 -27.89
N GLY A 14 18.77 -6.36 -26.71
CA GLY A 14 18.33 -7.15 -25.55
C GLY A 14 17.03 -7.92 -25.80
N LYS A 15 16.26 -7.48 -26.81
CA LYS A 15 15.08 -8.20 -27.33
C LYS A 15 15.41 -9.61 -27.84
N TRP A 16 16.61 -9.84 -28.38
CA TRP A 16 16.97 -11.13 -28.98
C TRP A 16 17.12 -12.24 -27.92
N PRO A 17 17.98 -12.11 -26.89
CA PRO A 17 18.05 -13.11 -25.84
C PRO A 17 16.73 -13.21 -25.06
N GLU A 18 15.98 -12.10 -24.92
CA GLU A 18 14.65 -12.11 -24.30
C GLU A 18 13.63 -12.94 -25.09
N ALA A 19 13.66 -12.87 -26.42
CA ALA A 19 12.79 -13.68 -27.28
C ALA A 19 13.14 -15.16 -27.18
N LEU A 20 14.43 -15.51 -27.17
CA LEU A 20 14.87 -16.89 -26.97
C LEU A 20 14.43 -17.45 -25.62
N TRP A 21 14.54 -16.64 -24.56
CA TRP A 21 14.10 -17.02 -23.22
C TRP A 21 12.59 -17.19 -23.13
N LYS A 22 11.81 -16.24 -23.67
CA LYS A 22 10.34 -16.33 -23.74
C LYS A 22 9.85 -17.55 -24.52
N GLN A 23 10.61 -17.98 -25.53
CA GLN A 23 10.34 -19.20 -26.30
C GLN A 23 10.89 -20.48 -25.63
N ARG A 24 11.43 -20.40 -24.40
CA ARG A 24 12.06 -21.51 -23.68
C ARG A 24 13.23 -22.17 -24.42
N LYS A 25 13.87 -21.45 -25.34
CA LYS A 25 15.05 -21.93 -26.09
C LYS A 25 16.37 -21.76 -25.34
N VAL A 26 16.37 -20.93 -24.28
CA VAL A 26 17.50 -20.75 -23.36
C VAL A 26 16.98 -20.78 -21.93
N THR A 27 17.79 -21.29 -21.00
CA THR A 27 17.45 -21.32 -19.58
C THR A 27 17.42 -19.91 -18.98
N SER A 28 16.73 -19.75 -17.85
CA SER A 28 16.71 -18.47 -17.11
C SER A 28 18.11 -18.01 -16.69
N GLU A 29 19.02 -18.93 -16.38
CA GLU A 29 20.44 -18.64 -16.08
C GLU A 29 21.21 -18.15 -17.33
N GLN A 30 21.02 -18.83 -18.45
CA GLN A 30 21.68 -18.47 -19.70
C GLN A 30 21.15 -17.13 -20.25
N TYR A 31 19.85 -16.87 -20.07
CA TYR A 31 19.23 -15.59 -20.39
C TYR A 31 19.77 -14.46 -19.51
N GLU A 32 19.91 -14.67 -18.20
CA GLU A 32 20.48 -13.68 -17.28
C GLU A 32 21.89 -13.27 -17.71
N LYS A 33 22.71 -14.24 -18.13
CA LYS A 33 24.05 -13.97 -18.69
C LYS A 33 23.97 -13.11 -19.97
N TYR A 34 23.08 -13.44 -20.91
CA TYR A 34 22.92 -12.68 -22.15
C TYR A 34 22.31 -11.28 -21.94
N LEU A 35 21.49 -11.12 -20.91
CA LEU A 35 20.89 -9.85 -20.53
C LEU A 35 21.98 -8.82 -20.17
N TYR A 36 22.99 -9.20 -19.38
CA TYR A 36 24.09 -8.29 -19.07
C TYR A 36 25.08 -8.09 -20.23
N LEU A 37 25.26 -9.10 -21.09
CA LEU A 37 26.12 -9.01 -22.27
C LEU A 37 25.54 -8.08 -23.34
N SER A 38 24.21 -8.06 -23.54
CA SER A 38 23.54 -7.20 -24.52
C SER A 38 23.47 -5.72 -24.13
N ARG A 39 23.59 -5.40 -22.84
CA ARG A 39 23.58 -4.02 -22.28
C ARG A 39 22.37 -3.16 -22.67
N ASP A 40 21.28 -3.77 -23.15
CA ASP A 40 20.09 -3.09 -23.64
C ASP A 40 18.88 -3.36 -22.72
N GLY A 41 18.34 -2.31 -22.10
CA GLY A 41 17.16 -2.36 -21.22
C GLY A 41 17.25 -3.36 -20.07
N VAL A 42 18.48 -3.61 -19.58
CA VAL A 42 18.85 -4.59 -18.55
C VAL A 42 17.90 -4.57 -17.35
N LEU A 43 17.59 -3.39 -16.80
CA LEU A 43 16.77 -3.26 -15.59
C LEU A 43 15.32 -3.73 -15.78
N ALA A 44 14.67 -3.35 -16.89
CA ALA A 44 13.28 -3.74 -17.14
C ALA A 44 13.18 -5.24 -17.43
N ARG A 45 14.11 -5.78 -18.20
CA ARG A 45 14.15 -7.20 -18.56
C ARG A 45 14.52 -8.09 -17.38
N LYS A 46 15.40 -7.63 -16.49
CA LYS A 46 15.76 -8.33 -15.26
C LYS A 46 14.55 -8.44 -14.31
N ARG A 47 13.75 -7.39 -14.18
CA ARG A 47 12.50 -7.43 -13.41
C ARG A 47 11.52 -8.48 -13.96
N ASN A 48 11.40 -8.59 -15.27
CA ASN A 48 10.55 -9.62 -15.89
C ASN A 48 11.09 -11.03 -15.61
N LEU A 49 12.40 -11.23 -15.72
CA LEU A 49 13.06 -12.49 -15.36
C LEU A 49 12.81 -12.86 -13.90
N ASP A 50 12.99 -11.92 -12.99
CA ASP A 50 12.85 -12.15 -11.55
C ASP A 50 11.40 -12.46 -11.17
N ALA A 51 10.43 -11.74 -11.75
CA ALA A 51 9.02 -12.04 -11.54
C ALA A 51 8.62 -13.45 -12.02
N VAL A 52 9.17 -13.91 -13.15
CA VAL A 52 8.95 -15.28 -13.64
C VAL A 52 9.62 -16.31 -12.74
N LYS A 53 10.87 -16.07 -12.30
CA LYS A 53 11.58 -16.95 -11.36
C LYS A 53 10.83 -17.07 -10.03
N GLU A 54 10.33 -15.97 -9.50
CA GLU A 54 9.54 -15.94 -8.25
C GLU A 54 8.24 -16.74 -8.39
N GLN A 55 7.53 -16.58 -9.51
CA GLN A 55 6.33 -17.37 -9.80
C GLN A 55 6.63 -18.86 -9.96
N GLU A 56 7.70 -19.21 -10.67
CA GLU A 56 8.13 -20.61 -10.84
C GLU A 56 8.53 -21.24 -9.50
N ALA A 57 9.26 -20.50 -8.66
CA ALA A 57 9.62 -20.94 -7.31
C ALA A 57 8.38 -21.12 -6.43
N SER A 58 7.42 -20.18 -6.48
CA SER A 58 6.15 -20.28 -5.74
C SER A 58 5.31 -21.48 -6.18
N LEU A 59 5.23 -21.76 -7.49
CA LEU A 59 4.55 -22.93 -8.02
C LEU A 59 5.26 -24.24 -7.62
N ALA A 60 6.60 -24.27 -7.65
CA ALA A 60 7.38 -25.42 -7.22
C ALA A 60 7.20 -25.68 -5.71
N GLU A 61 7.20 -24.63 -4.89
CA GLU A 61 6.92 -24.72 -3.45
C GLU A 61 5.49 -25.22 -3.19
N ALA A 62 4.49 -24.69 -3.92
CA ALA A 62 3.11 -25.14 -3.82
C ALA A 62 2.97 -26.63 -4.19
N ALA A 63 3.62 -27.08 -5.26
CA ALA A 63 3.65 -28.48 -5.67
C ALA A 63 4.35 -29.38 -4.62
N LEU A 64 5.43 -28.89 -4.00
CA LEU A 64 6.12 -29.59 -2.91
C LEU A 64 5.25 -29.69 -1.66
N ILE A 65 4.53 -28.63 -1.29
CA ILE A 65 3.57 -28.62 -0.18
C ILE A 65 2.44 -29.61 -0.46
N GLU A 66 1.89 -29.61 -1.67
CA GLU A 66 0.85 -30.56 -2.08
C GLU A 66 1.34 -32.01 -2.02
N ALA A 67 2.51 -32.30 -2.58
CA ALA A 67 3.11 -33.63 -2.54
C ALA A 67 3.38 -34.09 -1.11
N THR A 68 3.88 -33.19 -0.25
CA THR A 68 4.12 -33.46 1.17
C THR A 68 2.82 -33.71 1.92
N THR A 69 1.79 -32.90 1.68
CA THR A 69 0.46 -33.04 2.29
C THR A 69 -0.17 -34.36 1.90
N ARG A 70 -0.08 -34.75 0.63
CA ARG A 70 -0.56 -36.04 0.12
C ARG A 70 0.17 -37.19 0.80
N ARG A 71 1.50 -37.12 0.91
CA ARG A 71 2.31 -38.15 1.58
C ARG A 71 1.99 -38.28 3.06
N VAL A 72 1.84 -37.16 3.78
CA VAL A 72 1.52 -37.16 5.22
C VAL A 72 0.11 -37.70 5.45
N ARG A 73 -0.88 -37.27 4.66
CA ARG A 73 -2.28 -37.74 4.77
C ARG A 73 -2.47 -39.20 4.37
N ALA A 74 -1.62 -39.73 3.47
CA ALA A 74 -1.64 -41.15 3.11
C ALA A 74 -1.03 -42.06 4.19
N ASN A 75 -0.25 -41.50 5.13
CA ASN A 75 0.35 -42.29 6.21
C ASN A 75 -0.65 -42.46 7.37
N ALA A 76 -1.28 -43.64 7.43
CA ALA A 76 -2.28 -43.98 8.46
C ALA A 76 -1.73 -43.98 9.91
N ALA A 77 -0.41 -44.04 10.10
CA ALA A 77 0.22 -43.91 11.42
C ALA A 77 0.30 -42.44 11.89
N LEU A 78 0.29 -41.47 10.96
CA LEU A 78 0.41 -40.03 11.25
C LEU A 78 -0.92 -39.29 11.09
N TYR A 79 -1.77 -39.72 10.16
CA TYR A 79 -3.05 -39.08 9.87
C TYR A 79 -4.16 -40.14 9.84
N ARG A 80 -5.12 -40.02 10.76
CA ARG A 80 -6.34 -40.82 10.78
C ARG A 80 -7.52 -39.90 10.43
N PRO A 81 -8.46 -40.35 9.56
CA PRO A 81 -9.68 -39.59 9.31
C PRO A 81 -10.40 -39.31 10.63
N PHE A 82 -10.80 -38.06 10.83
CA PHE A 82 -11.53 -37.69 12.03
C PHE A 82 -12.96 -38.22 11.99
N PRO A 83 -13.51 -38.70 13.11
CA PRO A 83 -14.90 -39.13 13.16
C PRO A 83 -15.85 -37.94 12.92
N PRO A 84 -17.02 -38.19 12.31
CA PRO A 84 -18.04 -37.16 12.16
C PRO A 84 -18.56 -36.72 13.53
N VAL A 85 -18.62 -35.41 13.77
CA VAL A 85 -19.22 -34.83 14.98
C VAL A 85 -20.60 -34.29 14.63
N ALA A 86 -21.65 -34.88 15.23
CA ALA A 86 -23.04 -34.55 14.91
C ALA A 86 -23.35 -33.05 15.03
N ALA A 87 -22.83 -32.37 16.07
CA ALA A 87 -23.02 -30.93 16.26
C ALA A 87 -22.41 -30.09 15.13
N ALA A 88 -21.25 -30.49 14.59
CA ALA A 88 -20.59 -29.80 13.49
C ALA A 88 -21.31 -30.06 12.14
N GLN A 89 -21.85 -31.27 11.95
CA GLN A 89 -22.66 -31.59 10.77
C GLN A 89 -23.99 -30.84 10.77
N ALA A 90 -24.67 -30.80 11.93
CA ALA A 90 -25.89 -30.01 12.10
C ALA A 90 -25.64 -28.53 11.87
N TRP A 91 -24.50 -28.00 12.36
CA TRP A 91 -24.07 -26.64 12.11
C TRP A 91 -23.85 -26.34 10.61
N LEU A 92 -23.13 -27.19 9.88
CA LEU A 92 -22.92 -27.03 8.43
C LEU A 92 -24.25 -27.06 7.66
N ALA A 93 -25.19 -27.92 8.07
CA ALA A 93 -26.50 -28.02 7.43
C ALA A 93 -27.32 -26.71 7.52
N LEU A 94 -27.06 -25.86 8.52
CA LEU A 94 -27.72 -24.55 8.65
C LEU A 94 -27.45 -23.64 7.46
N PHE A 95 -26.31 -23.78 6.79
CA PHE A 95 -25.88 -22.96 5.66
C PHE A 95 -26.52 -23.37 4.33
N LEU A 96 -27.28 -24.47 4.31
CA LEU A 96 -28.11 -24.90 3.18
C LEU A 96 -29.47 -24.18 3.16
N GLN A 97 -29.80 -23.45 4.22
CA GLN A 97 -31.07 -22.73 4.39
C GLN A 97 -30.81 -21.23 4.59
N ASP A 98 -31.71 -20.40 4.09
CA ASP A 98 -31.62 -18.95 4.29
C ASP A 98 -31.94 -18.58 5.74
N ARG A 99 -31.05 -17.81 6.35
CA ARG A 99 -31.19 -17.30 7.72
C ARG A 99 -30.73 -15.85 7.79
N LEU A 100 -31.32 -15.09 8.71
CA LEU A 100 -30.91 -13.71 8.95
C LEU A 100 -29.50 -13.62 9.56
N ARG A 101 -29.11 -14.63 10.36
CA ARG A 101 -27.80 -14.73 11.02
C ARG A 101 -27.38 -16.21 11.09
N TYR A 102 -26.10 -16.46 10.88
CA TYR A 102 -25.52 -17.80 10.96
C TYR A 102 -24.60 -17.91 12.18
N PRO A 103 -24.65 -19.01 12.95
CA PRO A 103 -23.80 -19.21 14.11
C PRO A 103 -22.37 -19.53 13.72
N LEU A 104 -21.41 -19.21 14.59
CA LEU A 104 -20.01 -19.62 14.49
C LEU A 104 -19.81 -21.03 15.05
N LEU A 105 -18.95 -21.85 14.46
CA LEU A 105 -18.48 -23.08 15.11
C LEU A 105 -17.29 -22.74 16.01
N VAL A 106 -17.42 -22.87 17.33
CA VAL A 106 -16.33 -22.67 18.29
C VAL A 106 -15.84 -24.03 18.77
N VAL A 107 -14.59 -24.34 18.49
CA VAL A 107 -13.95 -25.62 18.81
C VAL A 107 -12.93 -25.40 19.92
N ARG A 108 -13.28 -25.86 21.11
CA ARG A 108 -12.47 -25.71 22.31
C ARG A 108 -11.73 -27.00 22.62
N GLY A 109 -10.41 -26.96 22.69
CA GLY A 109 -9.64 -28.16 23.06
C GLY A 109 -8.21 -27.87 23.48
N ALA A 110 -7.54 -28.84 24.10
CA ALA A 110 -6.16 -28.68 24.55
C ALA A 110 -5.20 -28.43 23.36
N SER A 111 -4.01 -27.90 23.66
CA SER A 111 -2.91 -27.83 22.68
C SER A 111 -2.54 -29.24 22.21
N HIS A 112 -2.07 -29.36 20.96
CA HIS A 112 -1.62 -30.62 20.36
C HIS A 112 -2.70 -31.73 20.21
N THR A 113 -3.98 -31.38 20.25
CA THR A 113 -5.07 -32.35 20.08
C THR A 113 -5.47 -32.59 18.61
N GLY A 114 -4.98 -31.79 17.66
CA GLY A 114 -5.38 -31.88 16.26
C GLY A 114 -6.67 -31.14 15.90
N LYS A 115 -7.23 -30.32 16.82
CA LYS A 115 -8.45 -29.52 16.58
C LYS A 115 -8.45 -28.71 15.28
N THR A 116 -7.32 -28.10 14.92
CA THR A 116 -7.19 -27.31 13.68
C THR A 116 -7.29 -28.20 12.45
N GLU A 117 -6.66 -29.36 12.46
CA GLU A 117 -6.73 -30.33 11.36
C GLU A 117 -8.12 -30.96 11.23
N TRP A 118 -8.81 -31.16 12.35
CA TRP A 118 -10.21 -31.57 12.34
C TRP A 118 -11.12 -30.51 11.71
N VAL A 119 -10.99 -29.24 12.11
CA VAL A 119 -11.77 -28.14 11.51
C VAL A 119 -11.49 -28.01 10.02
N LYS A 120 -10.23 -28.16 9.58
CA LYS A 120 -9.88 -28.19 8.15
C LYS A 120 -10.58 -29.30 7.39
N SER A 121 -10.77 -30.47 7.99
CA SER A 121 -11.49 -31.58 7.32
C SER A 121 -12.98 -31.33 7.09
N LEU A 122 -13.57 -30.30 7.72
CA LEU A 122 -14.96 -29.90 7.48
C LEU A 122 -15.15 -29.21 6.12
N PHE A 123 -14.06 -28.74 5.51
CA PHE A 123 -14.07 -27.92 4.31
C PHE A 123 -13.25 -28.54 3.18
N LYS A 124 -13.63 -28.27 1.93
CA LYS A 124 -12.83 -28.63 0.75
C LYS A 124 -11.72 -27.62 0.51
N ASN A 125 -11.99 -26.33 0.69
CA ASN A 125 -11.04 -25.25 0.43
C ASN A 125 -11.29 -24.02 1.32
N ALA A 126 -11.14 -24.18 2.63
CA ALA A 126 -11.31 -23.06 3.56
C ALA A 126 -10.12 -22.10 3.56
N LEU A 127 -10.41 -20.82 3.77
CA LEU A 127 -9.38 -19.83 4.06
C LEU A 127 -8.97 -19.92 5.53
N GLU A 128 -7.74 -20.33 5.80
CA GLU A 128 -7.16 -20.36 7.14
C GLU A 128 -6.55 -19.01 7.52
N LEU A 129 -7.00 -18.45 8.63
CA LEU A 129 -6.55 -17.17 9.20
C LEU A 129 -5.96 -17.41 10.59
N LYS A 130 -4.65 -17.24 10.72
CA LYS A 130 -3.97 -17.31 12.03
C LYS A 130 -4.27 -16.05 12.84
N VAL A 131 -5.04 -16.18 13.92
CA VAL A 131 -5.42 -15.05 14.77
C VAL A 131 -4.42 -14.85 15.91
N GLY A 132 -4.07 -15.90 16.65
CA GLY A 132 -3.12 -15.79 17.77
C GLY A 132 -3.57 -14.76 18.81
N SER A 133 -2.73 -13.75 19.05
CA SER A 133 -2.99 -12.62 19.95
C SER A 133 -3.33 -11.31 19.22
N LEU A 134 -3.73 -11.38 17.95
CA LEU A 134 -4.09 -10.21 17.16
C LEU A 134 -5.37 -9.55 17.70
N GLN A 135 -5.37 -8.22 17.75
CA GLN A 135 -6.56 -7.41 18.07
C GLN A 135 -7.32 -6.95 16.81
N VAL A 136 -6.78 -7.22 15.62
CA VAL A 136 -7.36 -6.85 14.33
C VAL A 136 -7.40 -8.07 13.42
N PHE A 137 -8.31 -8.10 12.46
CA PHE A 137 -8.42 -9.21 11.51
C PHE A 137 -7.11 -9.43 10.73
N PRO A 138 -6.67 -10.70 10.54
CA PRO A 138 -5.45 -11.00 9.79
C PRO A 138 -5.48 -10.47 8.35
N GLU A 139 -4.34 -9.98 7.84
CA GLU A 139 -4.26 -9.44 6.47
C GLU A 139 -4.57 -10.48 5.38
N ALA A 140 -4.33 -11.76 5.68
CA ALA A 140 -4.68 -12.90 4.83
C ALA A 140 -6.18 -12.92 4.44
N MET A 141 -7.05 -12.25 5.20
CA MET A 141 -8.47 -12.07 4.85
C MET A 141 -8.68 -11.38 3.48
N ARG A 142 -7.68 -10.66 2.96
CA ARG A 142 -7.72 -10.09 1.60
C ARG A 142 -7.81 -11.18 0.52
N GLY A 143 -7.22 -12.35 0.77
CA GLY A 143 -7.24 -13.51 -0.12
C GLY A 143 -8.58 -14.25 -0.15
N PHE A 144 -9.55 -13.89 0.70
CA PHE A 144 -10.86 -14.54 0.67
C PHE A 144 -11.59 -14.26 -0.66
N GLU A 145 -11.87 -15.33 -1.38
CA GLU A 145 -12.65 -15.32 -2.62
C GLU A 145 -13.86 -16.24 -2.45
N ARG A 146 -15.07 -15.69 -2.61
CA ARG A 146 -16.32 -16.41 -2.34
C ARG A 146 -16.53 -17.62 -3.26
N ASP A 147 -16.10 -17.52 -4.51
CA ASP A 147 -16.28 -18.58 -5.50
C ASP A 147 -15.24 -19.70 -5.33
N THR A 148 -14.16 -19.42 -4.59
CA THR A 148 -13.02 -20.33 -4.39
C THR A 148 -13.07 -21.00 -3.01
N HIS A 149 -13.49 -20.27 -1.97
CA HIS A 149 -13.45 -20.73 -0.59
C HIS A 149 -14.84 -21.10 -0.06
N ASP A 150 -14.96 -22.28 0.53
CA ASP A 150 -16.20 -22.82 1.08
C ASP A 150 -16.35 -22.60 2.60
N GLY A 151 -15.37 -21.95 3.23
CA GLY A 151 -15.42 -21.57 4.64
C GLY A 151 -14.22 -20.73 5.07
N ILE A 152 -14.26 -20.26 6.31
CA ILE A 152 -13.16 -19.52 6.95
C ILE A 152 -12.83 -20.19 8.28
N ILE A 153 -11.53 -20.37 8.54
CA ILE A 153 -11.02 -20.92 9.80
C ILE A 153 -10.25 -19.83 10.51
N LEU A 154 -10.73 -19.42 11.69
CA LEU A 154 -10.01 -18.55 12.62
C LEU A 154 -9.20 -19.43 13.57
N ASP A 155 -7.92 -19.61 13.26
CA ASP A 155 -7.06 -20.55 13.97
C ASP A 155 -6.31 -19.88 15.14
N ASP A 156 -6.20 -20.63 16.25
CA ASP A 156 -5.50 -20.29 17.48
C ASP A 156 -5.95 -18.95 18.09
N VAL A 157 -7.27 -18.74 18.28
CA VAL A 157 -7.77 -17.54 18.95
C VAL A 157 -7.42 -17.59 20.44
N ARG A 158 -6.53 -16.69 20.88
CA ARG A 158 -6.03 -16.63 22.27
C ARG A 158 -6.78 -15.69 23.18
N ASP A 159 -7.73 -14.91 22.66
CA ASP A 159 -8.61 -14.05 23.43
C ASP A 159 -10.01 -13.97 22.80
N MET A 160 -11.04 -14.37 23.56
CA MET A 160 -12.45 -14.31 23.10
C MET A 160 -12.95 -12.89 22.84
N ALA A 161 -12.30 -11.86 23.40
CA ALA A 161 -12.60 -10.47 23.10
C ALA A 161 -12.46 -10.18 21.60
N PHE A 162 -11.55 -10.87 20.90
CA PHE A 162 -11.41 -10.74 19.45
C PHE A 162 -12.71 -11.07 18.70
N LEU A 163 -13.43 -12.14 19.10
CA LEU A 163 -14.70 -12.48 18.45
C LEU A 163 -15.80 -11.48 18.81
N ALA A 164 -15.86 -11.07 20.08
CA ALA A 164 -16.86 -10.11 20.56
C ALA A 164 -16.73 -8.74 19.87
N ASP A 165 -15.50 -8.21 19.77
CA ASP A 165 -15.20 -6.91 19.19
C ASP A 165 -15.45 -6.87 17.67
N HIS A 166 -15.54 -8.03 17.02
CA HIS A 166 -15.75 -8.16 15.57
C HIS A 166 -17.00 -8.95 15.20
N GLN A 167 -18.00 -9.01 16.09
CA GLN A 167 -19.26 -9.70 15.85
C GLN A 167 -19.97 -9.25 14.56
N ASP A 168 -19.89 -7.96 14.22
CA ASP A 168 -20.46 -7.39 13.00
C ASP A 168 -19.84 -7.96 11.73
N LYS A 169 -18.53 -8.24 11.78
CA LYS A 169 -17.78 -8.86 10.68
C LYS A 169 -18.07 -10.34 10.56
N LEU A 170 -18.21 -11.02 11.70
CA LEU A 170 -18.38 -12.46 11.81
C LEU A 170 -19.78 -12.94 11.45
N GLN A 171 -20.84 -12.17 11.77
CA GLN A 171 -22.20 -12.56 11.40
C GLN A 171 -22.52 -12.29 9.93
N GLY A 172 -21.78 -11.36 9.31
CA GLY A 172 -22.08 -10.87 7.96
C GLY A 172 -23.46 -10.22 7.87
N LYS A 173 -23.76 -9.61 6.73
CA LYS A 173 -25.09 -9.09 6.42
C LYS A 173 -25.47 -9.49 5.00
N TYR A 174 -26.74 -9.83 4.78
CA TYR A 174 -27.25 -10.23 3.46
C TYR A 174 -27.30 -9.08 2.46
N ASP A 175 -27.36 -7.83 2.94
CA ASP A 175 -27.56 -6.63 2.12
C ASP A 175 -26.29 -5.80 1.92
N SER A 176 -25.17 -6.15 2.58
CA SER A 176 -24.00 -5.26 2.64
C SER A 176 -22.68 -6.00 2.79
N ARG A 177 -21.62 -5.38 2.28
CA ARG A 177 -20.23 -5.86 2.42
C ARG A 177 -19.65 -5.37 3.75
N VAL A 178 -18.96 -6.27 4.44
CA VAL A 178 -18.25 -6.00 5.69
C VAL A 178 -16.91 -5.34 5.39
N GLU A 179 -16.58 -4.26 6.11
CA GLU A 179 -15.28 -3.58 6.02
C GLU A 179 -14.28 -4.14 7.02
N PHE A 180 -13.10 -4.52 6.55
CA PHE A 180 -12.07 -5.15 7.38
C PHE A 180 -10.94 -4.21 7.77
N ALA A 181 -10.47 -3.35 6.87
CA ALA A 181 -9.55 -2.26 7.19
C ALA A 181 -9.68 -1.08 6.21
N THR A 182 -9.33 0.11 6.73
CA THR A 182 -9.41 1.38 6.02
C THR A 182 -8.19 2.24 6.34
N THR A 183 -7.60 2.90 5.34
CA THR A 183 -6.46 3.81 5.56
C THR A 183 -6.88 5.07 6.33
N PRO A 184 -5.98 5.69 7.12
CA PRO A 184 -6.25 6.99 7.73
C PRO A 184 -6.58 8.03 6.65
N GLY A 185 -7.86 8.40 6.54
CA GLY A 185 -8.39 9.28 5.50
C GLY A 185 -9.45 8.66 4.58
N GLY A 186 -9.75 7.36 4.70
CA GLY A 186 -10.87 6.71 4.02
C GLY A 186 -10.68 6.44 2.52
N THR A 187 -9.50 6.70 1.96
CA THR A 187 -9.22 6.56 0.53
C THR A 187 -9.09 5.12 0.06
N CYS A 188 -8.67 4.20 0.93
CA CYS A 188 -8.56 2.78 0.61
C CYS A 188 -9.19 1.96 1.74
N ALA A 189 -10.35 1.35 1.47
CA ALA A 189 -11.02 0.40 2.35
C ALA A 189 -11.13 -0.95 1.63
N PHE A 190 -10.88 -2.06 2.33
CA PHE A 190 -11.13 -3.39 1.77
C PHE A 190 -12.36 -4.03 2.43
N ARG A 191 -13.28 -4.50 1.59
CA ARG A 191 -14.58 -5.04 2.00
C ARG A 191 -14.82 -6.41 1.39
N LYS A 192 -15.47 -7.31 2.15
CA LYS A 192 -15.83 -8.67 1.72
C LYS A 192 -17.30 -8.97 2.02
N TYR A 193 -17.92 -9.81 1.20
CA TYR A 193 -19.31 -10.24 1.40
C TYR A 193 -19.33 -11.64 2.04
N LEU A 194 -19.75 -11.72 3.30
CA LEU A 194 -19.63 -12.92 4.14
C LEU A 194 -20.98 -13.57 4.50
N PHE A 195 -22.08 -13.14 3.87
CA PHE A 195 -23.39 -13.75 4.13
C PHE A 195 -23.38 -15.25 3.77
N ALA A 196 -23.89 -16.06 4.69
CA ALA A 196 -23.96 -17.52 4.57
C ALA A 196 -22.59 -18.21 4.33
N ILE A 197 -21.49 -17.61 4.81
CA ILE A 197 -20.16 -18.27 4.80
C ILE A 197 -19.93 -18.93 6.16
N PRO A 198 -19.68 -20.26 6.22
CA PRO A 198 -19.38 -20.91 7.48
C PRO A 198 -18.03 -20.46 8.03
N ILE A 199 -18.02 -20.07 9.31
CA ILE A 199 -16.82 -19.64 10.02
C ILE A 199 -16.62 -20.53 11.24
N ALA A 200 -15.48 -21.21 11.28
CA ALA A 200 -15.05 -22.05 12.39
C ALA A 200 -13.88 -21.41 13.15
N VAL A 201 -13.84 -21.57 14.47
CA VAL A 201 -12.89 -20.93 15.36
C VAL A 201 -12.25 -21.97 16.25
N THR A 202 -10.92 -22.03 16.31
CA THR A 202 -10.22 -22.92 17.25
C THR A 202 -9.70 -22.13 18.46
N VAL A 203 -10.00 -22.64 19.67
CA VAL A 203 -9.59 -22.02 20.94
C VAL A 203 -8.98 -23.07 21.87
N ASN A 204 -8.03 -22.64 22.70
CA ASN A 204 -7.40 -23.48 23.71
C ASN A 204 -8.13 -23.32 25.06
N TYR A 205 -7.97 -24.27 25.99
CA TYR A 205 -8.43 -24.08 27.37
C TYR A 205 -7.74 -22.92 28.10
N SER A 206 -6.57 -22.49 27.62
CA SER A 206 -5.83 -21.33 28.11
C SER A 206 -6.22 -20.01 27.43
N THR A 207 -7.18 -20.01 26.50
CA THR A 207 -7.66 -18.80 25.82
C THR A 207 -8.22 -17.80 26.85
N ALA A 208 -7.82 -16.53 26.74
CA ALA A 208 -8.32 -15.47 27.60
C ALA A 208 -9.81 -15.20 27.33
N ASN A 209 -10.53 -14.74 28.36
CA ASN A 209 -11.95 -14.40 28.28
C ASN A 209 -12.88 -15.56 27.84
N LEU A 210 -12.48 -16.83 28.04
CA LEU A 210 -13.33 -18.00 27.72
C LEU A 210 -14.73 -17.95 28.34
N HIS A 211 -14.89 -17.33 29.51
CA HIS A 211 -16.19 -17.11 30.16
C HIS A 211 -17.20 -16.34 29.27
N TYR A 212 -16.74 -15.63 28.23
CA TYR A 212 -17.63 -14.97 27.26
C TYR A 212 -18.52 -15.97 26.52
N LEU A 213 -18.09 -17.22 26.41
CA LEU A 213 -18.93 -18.30 25.90
C LEU A 213 -20.19 -18.47 26.76
N ASP A 214 -20.18 -18.12 28.04
CA ASP A 214 -21.32 -18.34 28.94
C ASP A 214 -21.99 -17.01 29.34
N SER A 215 -21.21 -15.92 29.50
CA SER A 215 -21.68 -14.68 30.14
C SER A 215 -21.85 -13.49 29.20
N HIS A 216 -21.32 -13.53 27.98
CA HIS A 216 -21.36 -12.38 27.07
C HIS A 216 -22.66 -12.40 26.26
N ASP A 217 -23.37 -11.28 26.12
CA ASP A 217 -24.68 -11.20 25.45
C ASP A 217 -24.71 -11.87 24.05
N TRP A 218 -23.74 -11.52 23.19
CA TRP A 218 -23.66 -12.10 21.85
C TRP A 218 -23.07 -13.52 21.78
N LEU A 219 -21.84 -13.73 22.30
CA LEU A 219 -21.16 -15.04 22.28
C LEU A 219 -21.83 -16.07 23.18
N GLY A 220 -22.50 -15.65 24.25
CA GLY A 220 -23.23 -16.50 25.18
C GLY A 220 -24.48 -17.14 24.60
N HIS A 221 -25.06 -16.50 23.59
CA HIS A 221 -26.32 -16.93 23.00
C HIS A 221 -26.11 -18.11 22.03
N GLU A 222 -26.78 -19.23 22.28
CA GLU A 222 -26.68 -20.48 21.49
C GLU A 222 -27.06 -20.29 20.01
N GLY A 223 -27.92 -19.32 19.69
CA GLY A 223 -28.22 -18.95 18.30
C GLY A 223 -27.06 -18.32 17.51
N ASN A 224 -26.00 -17.83 18.18
CA ASN A 224 -24.85 -17.17 17.54
C ASN A 224 -23.59 -18.05 17.51
N ARG A 225 -23.57 -19.17 18.23
CA ARG A 225 -22.45 -20.12 18.23
C ARG A 225 -22.88 -21.56 18.46
N VAL A 226 -22.12 -22.50 17.92
CA VAL A 226 -22.14 -23.92 18.26
C VAL A 226 -20.82 -24.25 18.94
N LEU A 227 -20.87 -24.76 20.17
CA LEU A 227 -19.67 -25.14 20.92
C LEU A 227 -19.36 -26.64 20.75
N VAL A 228 -18.13 -26.97 20.41
CA VAL A 228 -17.62 -28.35 20.39
C VAL A 228 -16.40 -28.44 21.31
N ASN A 229 -16.41 -29.37 22.26
CA ASN A 229 -15.27 -29.67 23.13
C ASN A 229 -14.45 -30.83 22.53
N PHE A 230 -13.13 -30.66 22.45
CA PHE A 230 -12.18 -31.59 21.83
C PHE A 230 -11.09 -31.94 22.88
N PRO A 231 -10.86 -33.19 23.30
CA PRO A 231 -11.04 -34.44 22.56
C PRO A 231 -12.03 -35.43 23.22
N GLU A 232 -13.16 -34.99 23.79
CA GLU A 232 -14.22 -35.93 24.25
C GLU A 232 -14.79 -36.82 23.11
N VAL A 233 -14.28 -36.66 21.89
CA VAL A 233 -14.53 -37.48 20.70
C VAL A 233 -13.44 -38.56 20.48
N LEU A 234 -12.43 -38.69 21.36
CA LEU A 234 -11.35 -39.69 21.26
C LEU A 234 -11.14 -40.47 22.57
N SER A 235 -12.15 -40.56 23.43
CA SER A 235 -12.11 -41.43 24.60
C SER A 235 -12.25 -42.90 24.18
N ASP A 236 -11.19 -43.44 23.59
CA ASP A 236 -10.67 -44.76 23.89
C ASP A 236 -9.20 -44.84 23.46
N GLY A 237 -8.31 -44.79 24.46
CA GLY A 237 -6.91 -45.18 24.32
C GLY A 237 -5.92 -44.08 23.95
N ALA A 238 -5.27 -43.49 24.96
CA ALA A 238 -3.81 -43.48 25.06
C ALA A 238 -3.36 -42.64 26.26
N VAL A 239 -2.94 -43.37 27.29
CA VAL A 239 -2.15 -42.93 28.43
C VAL A 239 -0.69 -42.70 27.98
N GLN A 240 0.04 -41.86 28.74
CA GLN A 240 1.51 -41.66 28.72
C GLN A 240 2.12 -40.77 27.62
N LEU A 241 2.38 -39.49 27.96
CA LEU A 241 3.64 -38.81 27.61
C LEU A 241 3.89 -37.49 28.41
N ALA A 242 3.65 -37.48 29.72
CA ALA A 242 3.70 -36.24 30.52
C ALA A 242 5.07 -35.93 31.19
N ALA A 243 6.14 -36.67 30.92
CA ALA A 243 7.33 -36.65 31.79
C ALA A 243 8.58 -35.91 31.27
N VAL A 244 8.64 -35.41 30.03
CA VAL A 244 9.86 -34.74 29.54
C VAL A 244 9.48 -33.58 28.63
N VAL A 245 9.35 -32.37 29.18
CA VAL A 245 9.86 -31.07 28.66
C VAL A 245 9.40 -30.01 29.67
N ALA A 246 10.09 -29.97 30.81
CA ALA A 246 10.05 -28.85 31.74
C ALA A 246 11.36 -28.07 31.60
N SER A 247 11.46 -27.20 30.60
CA SER A 247 12.36 -26.05 30.63
C SER A 247 12.02 -25.07 29.52
N ILE A 248 12.15 -23.78 29.83
CA ILE A 248 11.94 -22.59 28.99
C ILE A 248 10.49 -22.05 28.98
N MET A 249 10.15 -21.31 30.03
CA MET A 249 9.25 -20.15 29.92
C MET A 249 9.91 -18.93 30.58
N PRO A 250 9.89 -17.74 29.95
CA PRO A 250 10.46 -16.53 30.52
C PRO A 250 9.59 -16.02 31.69
N LEU A 251 10.25 -15.62 32.77
CA LEU A 251 9.64 -15.00 33.94
C LEU A 251 8.93 -13.69 33.57
N VAL A 252 7.65 -13.59 33.95
CA VAL A 252 7.01 -12.30 34.23
C VAL A 252 7.11 -12.10 35.74
N SER A 253 8.00 -11.21 36.19
CA SER A 253 8.11 -10.86 37.61
C SER A 253 7.13 -9.73 37.96
N ASP A 254 6.06 -10.08 38.66
CA ASP A 254 5.33 -9.09 39.45
C ASP A 254 6.10 -8.85 40.76
N VAL A 255 6.33 -7.58 41.11
CA VAL A 255 7.07 -7.18 42.31
C VAL A 255 6.25 -7.55 43.56
N ARG A 256 6.50 -8.75 44.11
CA ARG A 256 5.97 -9.21 45.41
C ARG A 256 7.01 -8.99 46.51
N HIS A 257 6.55 -8.75 47.73
CA HIS A 257 7.45 -8.59 48.87
C HIS A 257 8.21 -9.92 49.14
N PRO A 258 9.54 -9.90 49.38
CA PRO A 258 10.35 -11.13 49.48
C PRO A 258 9.91 -12.13 50.57
N GLN A 259 9.23 -11.65 51.62
CA GLN A 259 8.70 -12.51 52.69
C GLN A 259 7.32 -13.11 52.35
N SER A 260 6.75 -12.81 51.18
CA SER A 260 5.47 -13.34 50.69
C SER A 260 5.67 -14.68 49.97
N LEU A 261 4.57 -15.36 49.62
CA LEU A 261 4.59 -16.61 48.87
C LEU A 261 4.41 -16.33 47.37
N ASP A 262 5.00 -17.19 46.55
CA ASP A 262 4.66 -17.24 45.13
C ASP A 262 3.26 -17.84 44.92
N PHE A 263 2.76 -17.72 43.70
CA PHE A 263 1.41 -18.19 43.39
C PHE A 263 1.24 -19.72 43.59
N ALA A 264 2.31 -20.49 43.35
CA ALA A 264 2.30 -21.94 43.53
C ALA A 264 2.16 -22.32 45.01
N ASN A 265 2.92 -21.70 45.90
CA ASN A 265 2.84 -21.98 47.33
C ASN A 265 1.59 -21.37 47.99
N GLU A 266 1.06 -20.26 47.47
CA GLU A 266 -0.27 -19.73 47.86
C GLU A 266 -1.37 -20.76 47.58
N ARG A 267 -1.39 -21.32 46.36
CA ARG A 267 -2.36 -22.36 45.98
C ARG A 267 -2.17 -23.65 46.79
N LYS A 268 -0.93 -24.06 47.03
CA LYS A 268 -0.60 -25.23 47.85
C LYS A 268 -1.11 -25.07 49.29
N THR A 269 -0.97 -23.88 49.87
CA THR A 269 -1.50 -23.56 51.22
C THR A 269 -3.02 -23.75 51.30
N LEU A 270 -3.76 -23.32 50.27
CA LEU A 270 -5.21 -23.48 50.20
C LEU A 270 -5.62 -24.95 50.10
N LEU A 271 -4.99 -25.72 49.20
CA LEU A 271 -5.31 -27.13 49.01
C LEU A 271 -5.02 -27.94 50.28
N LEU A 272 -3.86 -27.71 50.90
CA LEU A 272 -3.48 -28.40 52.13
C LEU A 272 -4.44 -28.08 53.29
N ARG A 273 -5.03 -26.88 53.32
CA ARG A 273 -5.98 -26.49 54.34
C ARG A 273 -7.41 -26.96 54.06
N ASP A 274 -7.94 -26.66 52.88
CA ASP A 274 -9.36 -26.81 52.56
C ASP A 274 -9.71 -28.19 52.03
N VAL A 275 -8.76 -28.88 51.37
CA VAL A 275 -8.98 -30.22 50.81
C VAL A 275 -8.40 -31.29 51.73
N HIS A 276 -7.21 -31.05 52.28
CA HIS A 276 -6.52 -32.05 53.11
C HIS A 276 -6.68 -31.82 54.62
N GLY A 277 -7.32 -30.73 55.06
CA GLY A 277 -7.64 -30.50 56.48
C GLY A 277 -6.45 -30.27 57.42
N LEU A 278 -5.24 -30.02 56.90
CA LEU A 278 -4.02 -29.96 57.71
C LEU A 278 -4.00 -28.74 58.64
N SER A 279 -3.33 -28.89 59.80
CA SER A 279 -3.11 -27.79 60.74
C SER A 279 -2.11 -26.78 60.18
N TRP A 280 -2.23 -25.50 60.57
CA TRP A 280 -1.35 -24.45 60.05
C TRP A 280 0.14 -24.69 60.31
N ALA A 281 0.48 -25.33 61.43
CA ALA A 281 1.85 -25.72 61.76
C ALA A 281 2.37 -26.86 60.85
N ALA A 282 1.49 -27.76 60.38
CA ALA A 282 1.85 -28.79 59.43
C ALA A 282 2.01 -28.22 58.01
N ILE A 283 1.14 -27.29 57.61
CA ILE A 283 1.21 -26.59 56.31
C ILE A 283 2.49 -25.76 56.23
N GLN A 284 2.85 -25.06 57.31
CA GLN A 284 4.06 -24.25 57.41
C GLN A 284 5.35 -25.03 57.08
N LYS A 285 5.41 -26.34 57.36
CA LYS A 285 6.56 -27.19 57.03
C LYS A 285 6.65 -27.60 55.56
N GLN A 286 5.60 -27.33 54.76
CA GLN A 286 5.45 -27.82 53.38
C GLN A 286 5.44 -26.72 52.32
N VAL A 287 5.51 -25.45 52.74
CA VAL A 287 5.52 -24.28 51.86
C VAL A 287 6.65 -23.34 52.27
N VAL A 288 7.28 -22.70 51.29
CA VAL A 288 8.37 -21.75 51.51
C VAL A 288 8.02 -20.38 50.95
N ASN A 289 8.50 -19.32 51.58
CA ASN A 289 8.34 -17.96 51.05
C ASN A 289 9.29 -17.73 49.85
N LEU A 290 9.20 -16.56 49.22
CA LEU A 290 10.04 -16.15 48.08
C LEU A 290 11.54 -16.03 48.42
N ARG A 291 11.93 -16.10 49.70
CA ARG A 291 13.33 -16.21 50.17
C ARG A 291 13.76 -17.66 50.42
N GLY A 292 12.87 -18.64 50.25
CA GLY A 292 13.13 -20.04 50.58
C GLY A 292 13.03 -20.35 52.08
N GLU A 293 12.57 -19.41 52.90
CA GLU A 293 12.43 -19.57 54.35
C GLU A 293 11.03 -20.05 54.72
N THR A 294 10.92 -20.65 55.91
CA THR A 294 9.64 -21.09 56.48
C THR A 294 8.73 -19.87 56.77
N PRO A 295 7.57 -19.73 56.10
CA PRO A 295 6.68 -18.59 56.29
C PRO A 295 6.00 -18.64 57.65
N SER A 296 5.59 -17.49 58.22
CA SER A 296 4.90 -17.49 59.51
C SER A 296 3.47 -18.04 59.39
N VAL A 297 2.97 -18.74 60.43
CA VAL A 297 1.57 -19.22 60.50
C VAL A 297 0.57 -18.09 60.25
N ARG A 298 0.86 -16.89 60.78
CA ARG A 298 0.00 -15.71 60.61
C ARG A 298 -0.06 -15.22 59.16
N LEU A 299 1.01 -15.40 58.38
CA LEU A 299 1.02 -15.11 56.95
C LEU A 299 0.14 -16.11 56.18
N LEU A 300 0.26 -17.41 56.50
CA LEU A 300 -0.55 -18.46 55.85
C LEU A 300 -2.05 -18.27 56.11
N GLN A 301 -2.42 -17.95 57.35
CA GLN A 301 -3.80 -17.65 57.72
C GLN A 301 -4.34 -16.43 56.97
N ARG A 302 -3.57 -15.35 56.89
CA ARG A 302 -3.97 -14.13 56.16
C ARG A 302 -4.15 -14.40 54.66
N LEU A 303 -3.23 -15.16 54.06
CA LEU A 303 -3.31 -15.51 52.65
C LEU A 303 -4.51 -16.40 52.34
N HIS A 304 -4.82 -17.34 53.22
CA HIS A 304 -6.01 -18.17 53.10
C HIS A 304 -7.30 -17.36 53.21
N GLN A 305 -7.37 -16.41 54.16
CA GLN A 305 -8.53 -15.53 54.34
C GLN A 305 -8.75 -14.57 53.17
N ASP A 306 -7.68 -14.07 52.55
CA ASP A 306 -7.78 -13.07 51.48
C ASP A 306 -8.12 -13.68 50.10
N VAL A 307 -8.19 -15.00 49.97
CA VAL A 307 -8.50 -15.68 48.71
C VAL A 307 -10.00 -15.67 48.45
N ASN A 308 -10.38 -15.19 47.27
CA ASN A 308 -11.75 -15.32 46.81
C ASN A 308 -11.96 -16.74 46.27
N ARG A 309 -12.88 -17.48 46.92
CA ARG A 309 -13.11 -18.90 46.69
C ARG A 309 -13.76 -19.19 45.32
N ASP A 310 -14.62 -18.30 44.85
CA ASP A 310 -15.30 -18.45 43.55
C ASP A 310 -14.33 -18.23 42.38
N LEU A 311 -13.33 -17.37 42.58
CA LEU A 311 -12.32 -17.04 41.57
C LEU A 311 -11.01 -17.82 41.72
N GLY A 312 -10.89 -18.68 42.74
CA GLY A 312 -9.73 -19.54 42.99
C GLY A 312 -8.40 -18.80 43.22
N ARG A 313 -8.45 -17.49 43.50
CA ARG A 313 -7.27 -16.64 43.72
C ARG A 313 -7.60 -15.46 44.62
N ARG A 314 -6.56 -14.84 45.19
CA ARG A 314 -6.71 -13.55 45.87
C ARG A 314 -7.18 -12.51 44.87
N VAL A 315 -8.37 -11.96 45.10
CA VAL A 315 -8.87 -10.83 44.32
C VAL A 315 -8.25 -9.59 44.90
N TYR A 316 -7.17 -9.15 44.28
CA TYR A 316 -6.69 -7.79 44.50
C TYR A 316 -7.80 -6.86 44.01
N LYS A 317 -8.49 -6.22 44.96
CA LYS A 317 -9.38 -5.11 44.64
C LYS A 317 -8.52 -4.03 44.00
N TYR A 318 -8.41 -4.02 42.67
CA TYR A 318 -7.66 -3.02 41.93
C TYR A 318 -8.24 -1.61 42.13
N SER A 319 -9.46 -1.49 42.65
CA SER A 319 -10.02 -0.22 43.17
C SER A 319 -9.22 0.35 44.35
N ASN A 320 -8.57 -0.53 45.15
CA ASN A 320 -7.74 -0.18 46.30
C ASN A 320 -6.23 -0.37 46.05
N CYS A 321 -5.79 -0.88 44.88
CA CYS A 321 -4.37 -1.06 44.55
C CYS A 321 -3.58 0.25 44.32
N GLY A 322 -4.14 1.40 44.71
CA GLY A 322 -3.49 2.70 44.57
C GLY A 322 -3.47 3.27 43.15
N ARG A 323 -3.76 2.49 42.10
CA ARG A 323 -3.99 3.00 40.73
C ARG A 323 -5.41 3.55 40.61
N LYS A 324 -5.66 4.71 41.23
CA LYS A 324 -6.81 5.56 40.87
C LYS A 324 -6.65 5.98 39.41
N ALA A 325 -7.75 5.97 38.64
CA ALA A 325 -7.82 6.66 37.35
C ALA A 325 -7.36 8.12 37.56
N THR A 326 -6.16 8.44 37.07
CA THR A 326 -5.51 9.78 37.13
C THR A 326 -5.75 10.58 38.43
N LYS A 327 -4.86 10.42 39.43
CA LYS A 327 -4.74 11.35 40.59
C LYS A 327 -4.23 12.76 40.20
N ALA A 328 -4.26 13.14 38.93
CA ALA A 328 -3.93 14.50 38.53
C ALA A 328 -5.12 15.40 38.88
N THR A 329 -5.04 16.11 40.01
CA THR A 329 -6.06 17.10 40.39
C THR A 329 -6.24 18.12 39.27
N ALA A 330 -7.40 18.79 39.21
CA ALA A 330 -7.63 19.87 38.27
C ALA A 330 -6.51 20.93 38.31
N ALA A 331 -5.92 21.16 39.49
CA ALA A 331 -4.76 22.03 39.68
C ALA A 331 -3.49 21.51 38.97
N VAL A 332 -3.21 20.20 39.05
CA VAL A 332 -2.07 19.56 38.34
C VAL A 332 -2.28 19.58 36.83
N GLN A 333 -3.50 19.31 36.36
CA GLN A 333 -3.85 19.37 34.94
C GLN A 333 -3.70 20.80 34.39
N LYS A 334 -4.26 21.80 35.11
CA LYS A 334 -4.11 23.22 34.78
C LYS A 334 -2.65 23.66 34.78
N TYR A 335 -1.85 23.18 35.72
CA TYR A 335 -0.41 23.45 35.77
C TYR A 335 0.33 22.85 34.56
N LEU A 336 0.07 21.58 34.22
CA LEU A 336 0.67 20.93 33.05
C LEU A 336 0.35 21.67 31.74
N VAL A 337 -0.92 22.05 31.54
CA VAL A 337 -1.36 22.84 30.38
C VAL A 337 -0.71 24.23 30.38
N GLY A 338 -0.70 24.92 31.52
CA GLY A 338 -0.07 26.24 31.65
C GLY A 338 1.44 26.21 31.37
N ARG A 339 2.17 25.24 31.95
CA ARG A 339 3.60 25.05 31.68
C ARG A 339 3.86 24.67 30.24
N LEU A 340 3.03 23.81 29.65
CA LEU A 340 3.12 23.51 28.23
C LEU A 340 3.03 24.79 27.39
N LEU A 341 2.08 25.68 27.68
CA LEU A 341 1.89 26.94 26.96
C LEU A 341 3.08 27.89 27.06
N VAL A 342 3.77 27.90 28.21
CA VAL A 342 4.99 28.69 28.43
C VAL A 342 6.20 28.05 27.75
N LEU A 343 6.43 26.77 28.02
CA LEU A 343 7.61 26.03 27.54
C LEU A 343 7.61 25.92 26.03
N ARG A 344 6.46 25.67 25.38
CA ARG A 344 6.38 25.59 23.90
C ARG A 344 6.83 26.87 23.18
N LYS A 345 6.76 28.03 23.86
CA LYS A 345 7.23 29.32 23.31
C LYS A 345 8.76 29.48 23.47
N ARG A 346 9.35 28.87 24.50
CA ARG A 346 10.75 29.03 24.89
C ARG A 346 11.65 27.91 24.36
N THR A 347 11.26 26.65 24.55
CA THR A 347 12.09 25.45 24.31
C THR A 347 11.26 24.26 23.80
N THR A 348 11.92 23.14 23.52
CA THR A 348 11.25 21.88 23.18
C THR A 348 10.56 21.29 24.41
N CYS A 349 9.23 21.19 24.36
CA CYS A 349 8.39 20.70 25.44
C CYS A 349 7.90 19.27 25.13
N THR A 350 8.42 18.29 25.87
CA THR A 350 8.04 16.87 25.80
C THR A 350 7.31 16.44 27.08
N ALA A 351 6.70 15.24 27.07
CA ALA A 351 6.11 14.66 28.28
C ALA A 351 7.15 14.50 29.40
N ALA A 352 8.38 14.07 29.06
CA ALA A 352 9.51 14.03 29.99
C ALA A 352 9.89 15.41 30.57
N THR A 353 9.88 16.47 29.75
CA THR A 353 10.15 17.83 30.24
C THR A 353 9.05 18.33 31.17
N LEU A 354 7.78 18.07 30.83
CA LEU A 354 6.64 18.42 31.68
C LEU A 354 6.62 17.63 32.99
N ARG A 355 7.02 16.36 32.96
CA ARG A 355 7.21 15.53 34.16
C ARG A 355 8.25 16.15 35.10
N ARG A 356 9.45 16.47 34.59
CA ARG A 356 10.50 17.13 35.38
C ARG A 356 10.03 18.46 35.98
N GLU A 357 9.31 19.26 35.22
CA GLU A 357 8.74 20.54 35.67
C GLU A 357 7.64 20.38 36.71
N LEU A 358 6.82 19.32 36.60
CA LEU A 358 5.79 19.00 37.57
C LEU A 358 6.39 18.50 38.90
N VAL A 359 7.40 17.62 38.83
CA VAL A 359 8.15 17.15 40.00
C VAL A 359 8.83 18.33 40.69
N ALA A 360 9.56 19.17 39.95
CA ALA A 360 10.33 20.26 40.52
C ALA A 360 9.48 21.36 41.20
N ASN A 361 8.29 21.68 40.65
CA ASN A 361 7.51 22.82 41.13
C ASN A 361 6.26 22.43 41.94
N LYS A 362 5.81 21.18 41.83
CA LYS A 362 4.61 20.69 42.51
C LYS A 362 4.87 19.43 43.34
N GLY A 363 6.07 18.85 43.28
CA GLY A 363 6.40 17.61 44.00
C GLY A 363 5.61 16.39 43.52
N VAL A 364 4.95 16.48 42.36
CA VAL A 364 4.10 15.41 41.83
C VAL A 364 4.83 14.72 40.68
N ASP A 365 5.07 13.42 40.82
CA ASP A 365 5.58 12.61 39.73
C ASP A 365 4.44 11.90 38.99
N LEU A 366 4.37 12.08 37.68
CA LEU A 366 3.40 11.44 36.80
C LEU A 366 4.13 10.78 35.63
N ASP A 367 3.70 9.58 35.29
CA ASP A 367 4.16 8.85 34.11
C ASP A 367 3.86 9.60 32.80
N GLU A 368 4.78 9.50 31.85
CA GLU A 368 4.72 10.25 30.60
C GLU A 368 3.51 9.88 29.73
N SER A 369 3.04 8.64 29.80
CA SER A 369 1.79 8.18 29.18
C SER A 369 0.58 8.92 29.75
N THR A 370 0.53 9.13 31.07
CA THR A 370 -0.52 9.86 31.77
C THR A 370 -0.52 11.35 31.41
N ILE A 371 0.65 11.99 31.36
CA ILE A 371 0.78 13.38 30.89
C ILE A 371 0.27 13.52 29.45
N ARG A 372 0.61 12.56 28.57
CA ARG A 372 0.12 12.56 27.18
C ARG A 372 -1.40 12.42 27.08
N LYS A 373 -2.03 11.59 27.91
CA LYS A 373 -3.50 11.45 27.98
C LYS A 373 -4.14 12.78 28.40
N ILE A 374 -3.71 13.36 29.51
CA ILE A 374 -4.21 14.65 30.02
C ILE A 374 -4.14 15.74 28.93
N LEU A 375 -3.01 15.84 28.22
CA LEU A 375 -2.85 16.83 27.16
C LEU A 375 -3.80 16.58 25.98
N ARG A 376 -4.02 15.32 25.58
CA ARG A 376 -4.98 14.98 24.52
C ARG A 376 -6.42 15.31 24.91
N ASP A 377 -6.79 15.04 26.16
CA ASP A 377 -8.12 15.34 26.70
C ASP A 377 -8.38 16.86 26.70
N HIS A 378 -7.33 17.68 26.83
CA HIS A 378 -7.38 19.14 26.69
C HIS A 378 -7.21 19.62 25.23
N GLY A 379 -7.32 18.74 24.23
CA GLY A 379 -7.26 19.08 22.81
C GLY A 379 -5.86 19.34 22.24
N TYR A 380 -4.79 19.04 22.98
CA TYR A 380 -3.42 19.19 22.49
C TYR A 380 -2.96 17.94 21.75
N LYS A 381 -2.39 18.14 20.55
CA LYS A 381 -1.81 17.07 19.73
C LYS A 381 -0.31 17.24 19.59
N TRP A 382 0.37 16.11 19.46
CA TRP A 382 1.80 16.10 19.17
C TRP A 382 1.99 16.33 17.67
N LEU A 383 2.67 17.41 17.32
CA LEU A 383 2.92 17.76 15.92
C LEU A 383 4.43 17.87 15.66
N PRO A 384 4.89 17.47 14.46
CA PRO A 384 6.22 17.79 14.00
C PRO A 384 6.45 19.30 14.09
N ARG A 385 7.55 19.71 14.72
CA ARG A 385 7.91 21.13 14.79
C ARG A 385 8.26 21.60 13.38
N ALA A 386 7.48 22.52 12.83
CA ALA A 386 7.81 23.16 11.55
C ALA A 386 9.19 23.82 11.65
N GLN A 387 10.15 23.32 10.87
CA GLN A 387 11.57 23.70 10.88
C GLN A 387 11.82 25.05 10.16
N LYS A 388 11.03 26.08 10.45
CA LYS A 388 11.22 27.38 9.80
C LYS A 388 12.32 28.16 10.51
N ARG A 389 13.30 28.66 9.74
CA ARG A 389 14.34 29.57 10.22
C ARG A 389 13.67 30.77 10.91
N LYS A 390 14.16 31.17 12.08
CA LYS A 390 13.75 32.43 12.72
C LYS A 390 14.44 33.58 11.97
N TYR A 391 13.68 34.36 11.20
CA TYR A 391 14.18 35.59 10.57
C TYR A 391 14.25 36.73 11.60
N SER A 392 15.26 37.59 11.48
CA SER A 392 15.32 38.87 12.19
C SER A 392 14.16 39.78 11.78
N ALA A 393 13.81 40.76 12.62
CA ALA A 393 12.73 41.71 12.31
C ALA A 393 13.02 42.49 11.01
N ALA A 394 14.26 42.95 10.82
CA ALA A 394 14.72 43.59 9.60
C ALA A 394 14.50 42.70 8.38
N ARG A 395 14.91 41.42 8.45
CA ARG A 395 14.75 40.48 7.34
C ARG A 395 13.29 40.18 7.01
N LYS A 396 12.42 40.11 8.02
CA LYS A 396 10.97 39.98 7.79
C LYS A 396 10.41 41.19 7.05
N LYS A 397 10.85 42.40 7.40
CA LYS A 397 10.42 43.65 6.77
C LYS A 397 10.85 43.70 5.30
N GLU A 398 12.08 43.31 4.98
CA GLU A 398 12.58 43.22 3.60
C GLU A 398 11.77 42.24 2.75
N ARG A 399 11.63 41.00 3.21
CA ARG A 399 10.85 39.96 2.50
C ARG A 399 9.41 40.39 2.28
N LEU A 400 8.79 41.04 3.28
CA LEU A 400 7.44 41.57 3.15
C LEU A 400 7.36 42.71 2.11
N LYS A 401 8.35 43.60 2.08
CA LYS A 401 8.45 44.67 1.08
C LYS A 401 8.56 44.09 -0.33
N PHE A 402 9.42 43.10 -0.53
CA PHE A 402 9.57 42.39 -1.81
C PHE A 402 8.27 41.70 -2.22
N ALA A 403 7.68 40.89 -1.33
CA ALA A 403 6.42 40.19 -1.61
C ALA A 403 5.28 41.18 -1.97
N LYS A 404 5.16 42.29 -1.24
CA LYS A 404 4.19 43.35 -1.57
C LYS A 404 4.47 43.98 -2.95
N ALA A 405 5.73 44.19 -3.31
CA ALA A 405 6.08 44.72 -4.63
C ALA A 405 5.73 43.74 -5.76
N VAL A 406 5.94 42.44 -5.56
CA VAL A 406 5.54 41.40 -6.52
C VAL A 406 4.02 41.31 -6.64
N LEU A 407 3.29 41.32 -5.53
CA LEU A 407 1.82 41.25 -5.50
C LEU A 407 1.13 42.46 -6.15
N ARG A 408 1.83 43.59 -6.30
CA ARG A 408 1.34 44.77 -7.04
C ARG A 408 1.44 44.60 -8.56
N LEU A 409 2.18 43.61 -9.05
CA LEU A 409 2.28 43.32 -10.48
C LEU A 409 1.06 42.49 -10.91
N THR A 410 0.45 42.86 -12.03
CA THR A 410 -0.55 42.01 -12.69
C THR A 410 0.12 40.76 -13.25
N LYS A 411 -0.64 39.69 -13.54
CA LYS A 411 -0.10 38.47 -14.17
C LYS A 411 0.68 38.80 -15.46
N ALA A 412 0.15 39.69 -16.30
CA ALA A 412 0.80 40.13 -17.53
C ALA A 412 2.15 40.84 -17.27
N LYS A 413 2.18 41.81 -16.34
CA LYS A 413 3.42 42.51 -15.96
C LYS A 413 4.43 41.58 -15.31
N LEU A 414 3.97 40.59 -14.54
CA LEU A 414 4.84 39.57 -13.96
C LEU A 414 5.43 38.67 -15.04
N ARG A 415 4.63 38.24 -16.03
CA ARG A 415 5.10 37.42 -17.17
C ARG A 415 6.10 38.19 -18.05
N GLU A 416 5.87 39.48 -18.26
CA GLU A 416 6.83 40.33 -18.98
C GLU A 416 8.14 40.49 -18.20
N LYS A 417 8.04 40.63 -16.87
CA LYS A 417 9.18 40.88 -15.99
C LYS A 417 9.98 39.63 -15.62
N LEU A 418 9.37 38.44 -15.49
CA LEU A 418 10.03 37.21 -15.06
C LEU A 418 10.18 36.26 -16.25
N SER A 419 11.42 36.10 -16.73
CA SER A 419 11.72 35.19 -17.84
C SER A 419 11.88 33.74 -17.35
N MET A 420 12.46 33.55 -16.17
CA MET A 420 12.72 32.22 -15.59
C MET A 420 12.93 32.32 -14.08
N ALA A 421 12.37 31.42 -13.29
CA ALA A 421 12.73 31.21 -11.89
C ALA A 421 13.64 29.98 -11.80
N MET A 422 14.90 30.15 -11.39
CA MET A 422 15.92 29.11 -11.41
C MET A 422 16.48 28.79 -10.03
N ASP A 423 16.84 27.52 -9.84
CA ASP A 423 17.47 27.02 -8.62
C ASP A 423 18.43 25.86 -8.92
N GLY A 424 19.34 25.60 -7.98
CA GLY A 424 20.19 24.42 -7.98
C GLY A 424 19.54 23.29 -7.19
N VAL A 425 19.31 22.15 -7.84
CA VAL A 425 18.71 20.97 -7.21
C VAL A 425 19.67 19.79 -7.30
N ILE A 426 19.77 19.04 -6.21
CA ILE A 426 20.46 17.76 -6.19
C ILE A 426 19.39 16.67 -6.25
N LEU A 427 19.29 15.98 -7.39
CA LEU A 427 18.46 14.79 -7.51
C LEU A 427 19.24 13.59 -6.97
N SER A 428 18.58 12.70 -6.26
CA SER A 428 19.19 11.48 -5.73
C SER A 428 18.72 10.27 -6.54
N LEU A 429 19.65 9.38 -6.90
CA LEU A 429 19.34 8.15 -7.63
C LEU A 429 18.86 7.06 -6.66
N PRO A 430 17.75 6.35 -6.94
CA PRO A 430 17.19 5.35 -6.03
C PRO A 430 18.18 4.22 -5.76
N PRO A 431 18.38 3.82 -4.48
CA PRO A 431 19.39 2.81 -4.09
C PRO A 431 19.16 1.48 -4.82
N ARG A 432 20.26 0.80 -5.18
CA ARG A 432 20.28 -0.42 -6.00
C ARG A 432 20.11 -1.69 -5.16
N ASP A 433 20.60 -1.66 -3.92
CA ASP A 433 20.63 -2.83 -3.04
C ASP A 433 20.36 -2.44 -1.57
N ALA A 434 20.31 -3.45 -0.70
CA ALA A 434 20.02 -3.29 0.71
C ALA A 434 21.07 -2.45 1.45
N THR A 435 22.34 -2.56 1.06
CA THR A 435 23.47 -1.81 1.65
C THR A 435 23.39 -0.34 1.27
N GLU A 436 23.14 -0.03 0.01
CA GLU A 436 22.88 1.34 -0.46
C GLU A 436 21.61 1.92 0.18
N ARG A 437 20.55 1.14 0.38
CA ARG A 437 19.32 1.59 1.07
C ARG A 437 19.60 2.02 2.50
N ALA A 438 20.39 1.26 3.24
CA ALA A 438 20.82 1.63 4.59
C ALA A 438 21.60 2.95 4.57
N ASN A 439 22.49 3.13 3.60
CA ASN A 439 23.30 4.35 3.42
C ASN A 439 22.56 5.54 2.79
N TYR A 440 21.31 5.37 2.35
CA TYR A 440 20.55 6.40 1.63
C TYR A 440 19.78 7.35 2.55
N CYS A 441 19.58 6.98 3.82
CA CYS A 441 18.76 7.76 4.75
C CYS A 441 19.44 9.09 5.10
N ALA A 442 19.01 10.17 4.45
CA ALA A 442 19.45 11.49 4.85
C ALA A 442 18.90 11.82 6.25
N HIS A 443 19.68 12.58 7.02
CA HIS A 443 19.31 12.97 8.37
C HIS A 443 17.93 13.66 8.41
N GLY A 444 16.94 12.99 9.01
CA GLY A 444 15.58 13.52 9.20
C GLY A 444 14.56 13.14 8.13
N ASP A 445 14.91 12.26 7.18
CA ASP A 445 13.94 11.71 6.23
C ASP A 445 12.97 10.75 6.93
N THR A 446 11.68 10.93 6.66
CA THR A 446 10.58 10.13 7.23
C THR A 446 10.11 9.02 6.30
N HIS A 447 10.74 8.91 5.13
CA HIS A 447 10.36 8.01 4.03
C HIS A 447 11.61 7.30 3.51
N MET A 448 11.51 6.01 3.26
CA MET A 448 12.60 5.16 2.79
C MET A 448 12.17 4.42 1.53
N TRP A 449 13.11 4.20 0.62
CA TRP A 449 12.89 3.33 -0.56
C TRP A 449 12.72 1.89 -0.11
N ARG A 450 11.61 1.26 -0.52
CA ARG A 450 11.30 -0.15 -0.27
C ARG A 450 10.91 -0.84 -1.56
N LEU A 451 11.13 -2.15 -1.64
CA LEU A 451 10.55 -2.96 -2.70
C LEU A 451 9.03 -3.13 -2.45
N PRO A 452 8.22 -3.25 -3.52
CA PRO A 452 6.82 -3.66 -3.38
C PRO A 452 6.74 -4.98 -2.59
N GLY A 453 5.97 -5.02 -1.50
CA GLY A 453 5.82 -6.20 -0.64
C GLY A 453 6.78 -6.28 0.56
N GLU A 454 7.79 -5.42 0.66
CA GLU A 454 8.74 -5.42 1.77
C GLU A 454 8.12 -4.86 3.06
N ALA A 455 8.15 -5.64 4.15
CA ALA A 455 7.55 -5.29 5.43
C ALA A 455 8.18 -4.03 6.04
N ALA A 456 7.39 -3.27 6.80
CA ALA A 456 7.86 -2.13 7.56
C ALA A 456 8.68 -2.56 8.78
N SER A 457 9.95 -2.97 8.59
CA SER A 457 10.82 -3.27 9.72
C SER A 457 11.29 -1.97 10.42
N GLU A 458 11.53 -2.03 11.73
CA GLU A 458 12.05 -0.89 12.50
C GLU A 458 13.44 -0.45 12.02
N GLN A 459 14.23 -1.37 11.47
CA GLN A 459 15.52 -1.09 10.82
C GLN A 459 15.34 -0.30 9.51
N LEU A 460 14.17 -0.42 8.87
CA LEU A 460 13.75 0.31 7.68
C LEU A 460 12.79 1.47 8.01
N ALA A 461 12.74 1.91 9.27
CA ALA A 461 11.87 2.97 9.75
C ALA A 461 12.61 4.32 9.94
N GLY A 462 13.43 4.71 8.96
CA GLY A 462 13.84 6.12 8.73
C GLY A 462 14.34 6.90 9.95
N GLN A 463 14.94 6.25 10.93
CA GLN A 463 15.57 6.90 12.07
C GLN A 463 16.97 6.35 12.25
N ASP A 464 17.78 6.47 11.20
CA ASP A 464 19.22 6.41 11.41
C ASP A 464 19.64 7.68 12.19
N PRO A 465 20.21 7.54 13.41
CA PRO A 465 20.70 8.68 14.18
C PRO A 465 21.95 9.30 13.57
N TYR A 466 22.60 8.65 12.59
CA TYR A 466 23.84 9.10 11.99
C TYR A 466 23.58 9.90 10.69
N PRO A 467 24.19 11.10 10.55
CA PRO A 467 23.99 11.94 9.39
C PRO A 467 24.82 11.45 8.19
N TYR A 468 24.34 10.45 7.47
CA TYR A 468 24.95 10.08 6.20
C TYR A 468 24.48 11.04 5.10
N GLN A 469 25.44 11.64 4.38
CA GLN A 469 25.12 12.31 3.13
C GLN A 469 25.01 11.24 2.05
N ILE A 470 23.95 11.30 1.23
CA ILE A 470 23.83 10.47 0.01
C ILE A 470 25.17 10.51 -0.73
N PRO A 471 25.80 9.40 -1.14
CA PRO A 471 27.10 9.41 -1.80
C PRO A 471 27.17 10.29 -3.07
N ALA A 472 28.36 10.75 -3.45
CA ALA A 472 28.56 11.71 -4.56
C ALA A 472 28.25 11.13 -5.95
N ASP A 473 28.51 9.85 -6.15
CA ASP A 473 28.16 9.05 -7.33
C ASP A 473 26.65 8.77 -7.45
N ARG A 474 25.89 9.04 -6.37
CA ARG A 474 24.45 8.81 -6.27
C ARG A 474 23.62 10.07 -6.39
N VAL A 475 24.28 11.20 -6.62
CA VAL A 475 23.60 12.47 -6.85
C VAL A 475 23.75 12.92 -8.28
N VAL A 476 22.69 13.53 -8.81
CA VAL A 476 22.66 14.21 -10.09
C VAL A 476 22.37 15.69 -9.81
N PRO A 477 23.42 16.49 -9.60
CA PRO A 477 23.30 17.93 -9.38
C PRO A 477 22.96 18.63 -10.69
N LEU A 478 21.95 19.50 -10.65
CA LEU A 478 21.52 20.29 -11.80
C LEU A 478 21.16 21.71 -11.42
N TRP A 479 21.36 22.60 -12.38
CA TRP A 479 20.80 23.95 -12.38
C TRP A 479 19.79 24.06 -13.51
N GLY A 480 18.59 24.52 -13.18
CA GLY A 480 17.49 24.66 -14.11
C GLY A 480 16.42 25.59 -13.54
N GLY A 481 15.34 25.77 -14.25
CA GLY A 481 14.30 26.69 -13.83
C GLY A 481 13.00 26.55 -14.60
N LEU A 482 11.99 27.23 -14.08
CA LEU A 482 10.62 27.16 -14.51
C LEU A 482 10.12 28.52 -14.99
N SER A 483 9.20 28.49 -15.94
CA SER A 483 8.33 29.62 -16.29
C SER A 483 6.95 29.08 -16.69
N GLU A 484 6.05 29.93 -17.17
CA GLU A 484 4.78 29.49 -17.75
C GLU A 484 4.99 28.65 -19.05
N GLY A 485 6.17 28.70 -19.67
CA GLY A 485 6.56 27.85 -20.80
C GLY A 485 7.07 26.46 -20.40
N GLY A 486 7.12 26.12 -19.11
CA GLY A 486 7.54 24.80 -18.63
C GLY A 486 8.87 24.83 -17.87
N PHE A 487 9.71 23.81 -18.08
CA PHE A 487 11.01 23.63 -17.43
C PHE A 487 12.16 23.68 -18.44
N ALA A 488 13.25 24.33 -18.07
CA ALA A 488 14.48 24.31 -18.83
C ALA A 488 15.71 24.06 -17.96
N LEU A 489 16.59 23.20 -18.46
CA LEU A 489 17.87 22.88 -17.85
C LEU A 489 18.94 23.87 -18.30
N VAL A 490 19.72 24.41 -17.36
CA VAL A 490 20.92 25.19 -17.66
C VAL A 490 22.15 24.28 -17.73
N THR A 491 22.41 23.49 -16.70
CA THR A 491 23.54 22.54 -16.70
C THR A 491 23.38 21.45 -15.66
N PHE A 492 23.92 20.26 -15.95
CA PHE A 492 24.34 19.29 -14.93
C PHE A 492 25.75 19.63 -14.44
N HIS A 493 26.11 19.22 -13.24
CA HIS A 493 27.46 19.39 -12.72
C HIS A 493 27.91 18.20 -11.86
N HIS A 494 29.21 17.91 -11.85
CA HIS A 494 29.75 16.70 -11.22
C HIS A 494 29.83 16.80 -9.68
N ALA A 495 30.14 17.99 -9.15
CA ALA A 495 30.19 18.22 -7.71
C ALA A 495 28.81 18.59 -7.16
N ARG A 496 28.57 18.47 -5.85
CA ARG A 496 27.29 18.90 -5.24
C ARG A 496 26.98 20.39 -5.38
N LYS A 497 28.01 21.22 -5.57
CA LYS A 497 27.89 22.66 -5.71
C LYS A 497 28.63 23.11 -6.95
N LEU A 498 28.02 24.05 -7.66
CA LEU A 498 28.63 24.70 -8.80
C LEU A 498 29.56 25.82 -8.32
N THR A 499 30.75 25.90 -8.91
CA THR A 499 31.67 27.02 -8.66
C THR A 499 31.32 28.23 -9.54
N SER A 500 31.82 29.41 -9.17
CA SER A 500 31.61 30.62 -9.98
C SER A 500 32.26 30.51 -11.36
N ALA A 501 33.41 29.83 -11.46
CA ALA A 501 34.10 29.63 -12.73
C ALA A 501 33.31 28.71 -13.67
N GLU A 502 32.79 27.59 -13.16
CA GLU A 502 31.94 26.69 -13.93
C GLU A 502 30.66 27.37 -14.38
N TRP A 503 29.97 28.10 -13.49
CA TRP A 503 28.79 28.87 -13.86
C TRP A 503 29.08 29.88 -14.97
N CYS A 504 30.15 30.68 -14.83
CA CYS A 504 30.54 31.65 -15.86
C CYS A 504 30.81 30.98 -17.20
N ARG A 505 31.46 29.80 -17.20
CA ARG A 505 31.72 29.03 -18.42
C ARG A 505 30.41 28.60 -19.10
N GLU A 506 29.45 28.05 -18.35
CA GLU A 506 28.18 27.61 -18.93
C GLU A 506 27.31 28.77 -19.44
N VAL A 507 27.33 29.92 -18.75
CA VAL A 507 26.65 31.14 -19.22
C VAL A 507 27.27 31.66 -20.51
N ARG A 508 28.61 31.71 -20.60
CA ARG A 508 29.33 32.16 -21.83
C ARG A 508 29.12 31.21 -23.01
N ARG A 509 28.92 29.91 -22.75
CA ARG A 509 28.50 28.92 -23.77
C ARG A 509 27.05 29.11 -24.24
N GLY A 510 26.35 30.11 -23.72
CA GLY A 510 24.98 30.43 -24.08
C GLY A 510 23.93 29.50 -23.46
N LYS A 511 24.31 28.59 -22.55
CA LYS A 511 23.35 27.62 -21.98
C LYS A 511 22.20 28.29 -21.24
N LEU A 512 22.51 29.34 -20.45
CA LEU A 512 21.48 30.10 -19.73
C LEU A 512 20.53 30.82 -20.70
N ALA A 513 21.06 31.46 -21.75
CA ALA A 513 20.24 32.13 -22.76
C ALA A 513 19.34 31.14 -23.51
N LYS A 514 19.89 29.99 -23.94
CA LYS A 514 19.13 28.91 -24.59
C LYS A 514 18.03 28.35 -23.69
N ALA A 515 18.31 28.13 -22.41
CA ALA A 515 17.32 27.68 -21.43
C ALA A 515 16.18 28.69 -21.24
N ILE A 516 16.50 29.99 -21.20
CA ILE A 516 15.47 31.04 -21.14
C ILE A 516 14.65 31.07 -22.44
N GLN A 517 15.29 30.98 -23.60
CA GLN A 517 14.62 31.00 -24.90
C GLN A 517 13.66 29.81 -25.10
N SER A 518 14.05 28.60 -24.66
CA SER A 518 13.19 27.42 -24.73
C SER A 518 11.92 27.52 -23.88
N LEU A 519 11.88 28.47 -22.94
CA LEU A 519 10.73 28.77 -22.10
C LEU A 519 9.78 29.81 -22.70
N SER A 520 9.97 30.19 -23.97
CA SER A 520 9.15 31.15 -24.72
C SER A 520 8.90 32.45 -23.94
N PRO A 521 9.97 33.18 -23.57
CA PRO A 521 9.84 34.41 -22.80
C PRO A 521 9.14 35.49 -23.65
N VAL A 522 8.49 36.45 -22.99
CA VAL A 522 7.79 37.56 -23.68
C VAL A 522 8.72 38.32 -24.63
N ARG A 523 10.02 38.41 -24.29
CA ARG A 523 11.06 39.02 -25.12
C ARG A 523 12.03 37.94 -25.61
N PRO A 524 11.90 37.43 -26.85
CA PRO A 524 12.71 36.32 -27.35
C PRO A 524 14.22 36.60 -27.44
N ALA A 525 14.62 37.86 -27.58
CA ALA A 525 16.01 38.30 -27.68
C ALA A 525 16.56 38.97 -26.41
N GLY A 526 15.75 39.02 -25.34
CA GLY A 526 16.08 39.73 -24.10
C GLY A 526 15.78 41.24 -24.15
N PRO A 527 16.22 42.02 -23.13
CA PRO A 527 16.90 41.55 -21.93
C PRO A 527 15.99 40.66 -21.07
N TRP A 528 16.58 39.65 -20.43
CA TRP A 528 15.88 38.70 -19.58
C TRP A 528 16.12 38.96 -18.11
N THR A 529 15.12 38.61 -17.31
CA THR A 529 15.19 38.74 -15.86
C THR A 529 14.89 37.40 -15.20
N VAL A 530 15.83 36.92 -14.38
CA VAL A 530 15.75 35.61 -13.73
C VAL A 530 15.61 35.77 -12.22
N LEU A 531 14.64 35.09 -11.61
CA LEU A 531 14.58 34.96 -10.17
C LEU A 531 15.44 33.76 -9.78
N CYS A 532 16.40 33.94 -8.88
CA CYS A 532 17.27 32.86 -8.44
C CYS A 532 17.48 32.89 -6.93
N ASP A 533 18.01 31.80 -6.40
CA ASP A 533 18.50 31.74 -5.02
C ASP A 533 19.70 32.72 -4.80
N ASN A 534 20.16 32.85 -3.55
CA ASN A 534 21.29 33.70 -3.20
C ASN A 534 22.60 32.92 -2.99
N GLU A 535 22.85 31.86 -3.76
CA GLU A 535 24.09 31.11 -3.72
C GLU A 535 25.28 32.03 -4.02
N ALA A 536 26.35 31.82 -3.26
CA ALA A 536 27.52 32.69 -3.25
C ALA A 536 28.09 32.94 -4.66
N PHE A 537 28.11 31.87 -5.46
CA PHE A 537 28.75 31.88 -6.76
C PHE A 537 27.97 32.71 -7.80
N LEU A 538 26.65 32.91 -7.64
CA LEU A 538 25.84 33.73 -8.55
C LEU A 538 26.11 35.23 -8.37
N HIS A 539 26.64 35.62 -7.21
CA HIS A 539 26.80 37.01 -6.82
C HIS A 539 28.22 37.56 -6.96
N THR A 540 29.18 36.73 -7.39
CA THR A 540 30.52 37.20 -7.72
C THR A 540 30.47 38.22 -8.86
N ALA A 541 31.45 39.13 -8.92
CA ALA A 541 31.56 40.08 -10.01
C ALA A 541 31.66 39.39 -11.38
N ALA A 542 32.37 38.26 -11.44
CA ALA A 542 32.50 37.45 -12.65
C ALA A 542 31.16 36.90 -13.15
N SER A 543 30.35 36.31 -12.25
CA SER A 543 29.04 35.77 -12.61
C SER A 543 28.06 36.86 -13.04
N LYS A 544 28.05 38.02 -12.36
CA LYS A 544 27.24 39.18 -12.73
C LYS A 544 27.61 39.69 -14.13
N ARG A 545 28.91 39.80 -14.44
CA ARG A 545 29.40 40.20 -15.78
C ARG A 545 29.03 39.18 -16.84
N ALA A 546 29.19 37.89 -16.57
CA ALA A 546 28.83 36.82 -17.51
C ALA A 546 27.33 36.82 -17.82
N MET A 547 26.46 36.96 -16.81
CA MET A 547 25.02 37.06 -17.02
C MET A 547 24.64 38.33 -17.79
N ALA A 548 25.22 39.48 -17.44
CA ALA A 548 24.96 40.73 -18.15
C ALA A 548 25.38 40.66 -19.64
N ALA A 549 26.53 40.06 -19.93
CA ALA A 549 26.99 39.83 -21.31
C ALA A 549 26.05 38.89 -22.09
N ALA A 550 25.36 37.97 -21.40
CA ALA A 550 24.33 37.12 -21.98
C ALA A 550 22.93 37.79 -22.01
N GLY A 551 22.82 39.09 -21.70
CA GLY A 551 21.53 39.80 -21.67
C GLY A 551 20.63 39.44 -20.48
N VAL A 552 21.18 38.81 -19.42
CA VAL A 552 20.43 38.31 -18.26
C VAL A 552 20.70 39.14 -17.01
N ARG A 553 19.64 39.49 -16.28
CA ARG A 553 19.69 40.16 -14.97
C ARG A 553 19.00 39.32 -13.89
N ALA A 554 19.64 39.16 -12.73
CA ALA A 554 18.99 38.55 -11.58
C ALA A 554 17.98 39.50 -10.92
N TRP A 555 16.76 39.03 -10.67
CA TRP A 555 15.72 39.70 -9.90
C TRP A 555 15.97 39.44 -8.41
N ARG A 556 16.43 40.45 -7.69
CA ARG A 556 16.86 40.29 -6.29
C ARG A 556 15.78 40.65 -5.28
N ASP A 557 15.72 39.87 -4.20
CA ASP A 557 15.35 40.31 -2.86
C ASP A 557 16.65 40.71 -2.11
N CYS A 558 16.58 41.59 -1.12
CA CYS A 558 17.74 42.15 -0.41
C CYS A 558 18.69 41.07 0.18
N GLU A 559 19.92 41.47 0.50
CA GLU A 559 21.10 40.66 0.82
C GLU A 559 20.97 39.52 1.87
N ASP A 560 21.84 38.53 1.68
CA ASP A 560 22.40 37.53 2.59
C ASP A 560 21.50 36.47 3.25
N LEU A 561 21.72 35.20 2.86
CA LEU A 561 21.07 34.00 3.40
C LEU A 561 22.01 33.09 4.21
N ARG A 562 23.22 33.55 4.55
CA ARG A 562 24.22 32.74 5.26
C ARG A 562 24.09 32.85 6.78
N ARG A 563 23.62 31.77 7.42
CA ARG A 563 24.15 31.25 8.70
C ARG A 563 23.60 29.84 8.98
N ARG A 564 24.44 29.05 9.68
CA ARG A 564 24.38 27.59 9.88
C ARG A 564 22.99 27.07 10.28
N ARG A 565 22.65 25.87 9.79
CA ARG A 565 21.52 25.07 10.28
C ARG A 565 21.76 24.79 11.78
N PRO A 566 20.82 25.11 12.69
CA PRO A 566 20.90 24.58 14.05
C PRO A 566 20.73 23.05 14.00
N PRO A 567 21.32 22.31 14.96
CA PRO A 567 21.20 20.86 15.03
C PRO A 567 19.73 20.44 15.15
N ILE A 568 19.40 19.31 14.51
CA ILE A 568 18.07 18.73 14.51
C ILE A 568 17.74 18.24 15.93
N GLY A 569 16.64 18.76 16.48
CA GLY A 569 16.21 18.44 17.82
C GLY A 569 14.71 18.59 18.03
N LYS A 570 14.04 17.43 18.04
CA LYS A 570 12.85 16.99 18.78
C LYS A 570 11.53 17.83 18.69
N MET A 571 10.44 17.06 18.64
CA MET A 571 9.03 17.47 18.49
C MET A 571 8.47 18.29 19.67
N ALA A 572 7.36 19.01 19.45
CA ALA A 572 6.67 19.78 20.49
C ALA A 572 5.14 19.75 20.30
N PHE A 573 4.39 19.88 21.39
CA PHE A 573 2.92 19.98 21.36
C PHE A 573 2.43 21.33 20.81
N LYS A 574 1.37 21.30 19.99
CA LYS A 574 0.68 22.48 19.45
C LYS A 574 -0.83 22.41 19.74
N VAL A 575 -1.47 23.58 19.82
CA VAL A 575 -2.94 23.72 19.89
C VAL A 575 -3.47 23.71 18.46
N ALA A 576 -4.53 22.95 18.22
CA ALA A 576 -5.38 23.15 17.05
C ALA A 576 -6.21 24.41 17.31
N VAL A 577 -5.85 25.53 16.69
CA VAL A 577 -6.76 26.68 16.61
C VAL A 577 -7.54 26.46 15.31
N SER A 578 -8.79 26.03 15.40
CA SER A 578 -9.72 26.17 14.29
C SER A 578 -9.86 27.67 14.02
N ARG A 579 -9.41 28.11 12.85
CA ARG A 579 -9.63 29.48 12.37
C ARG A 579 -11.04 29.52 11.78
N GLU A 580 -12.05 29.55 12.65
CA GLU A 580 -13.47 29.51 12.27
C GLU A 580 -13.91 30.66 11.36
N SER A 581 -13.14 31.74 11.21
CA SER A 581 -13.56 32.86 10.35
C SER A 581 -13.15 32.76 8.88
N ALA A 582 -12.20 31.89 8.51
CA ALA A 582 -11.78 31.74 7.10
C ALA A 582 -12.36 30.46 6.46
N ASP A 583 -12.62 29.44 7.27
CA ASP A 583 -13.27 28.20 6.82
C ASP A 583 -14.76 28.40 6.55
N ALA A 584 -15.42 29.40 7.15
CA ALA A 584 -16.84 29.69 6.89
C ALA A 584 -17.07 30.13 5.44
N ASP A 585 -16.20 30.97 4.88
CA ASP A 585 -16.32 31.43 3.49
C ASP A 585 -15.94 30.35 2.48
N ILE A 586 -14.93 29.53 2.80
CA ILE A 586 -14.53 28.38 1.98
C ILE A 586 -15.60 27.28 2.03
N GLN A 587 -16.18 26.99 3.20
CA GLN A 587 -17.31 26.05 3.30
C GLN A 587 -18.58 26.60 2.64
N ARG A 588 -18.83 27.91 2.67
CA ARG A 588 -19.96 28.53 1.96
C ARG A 588 -19.77 28.46 0.45
N ALA A 589 -18.54 28.61 -0.05
CA ALA A 589 -18.20 28.38 -1.46
C ALA A 589 -18.34 26.89 -1.85
N PHE A 590 -17.82 25.97 -1.02
CA PHE A 590 -17.96 24.52 -1.24
C PHE A 590 -19.42 24.05 -1.19
N ARG A 591 -20.26 24.60 -0.31
CA ARG A 591 -21.70 24.28 -0.26
C ARG A 591 -22.42 24.77 -1.50
N LYS A 592 -22.07 25.94 -2.06
CA LYS A 592 -22.64 26.44 -3.32
C LYS A 592 -22.23 25.58 -4.52
N ASP A 593 -20.98 25.15 -4.59
CA ASP A 593 -20.52 24.26 -5.68
C ASP A 593 -21.07 22.84 -5.54
N THR A 594 -21.23 22.33 -4.32
CA THR A 594 -21.89 21.05 -4.06
C THR A 594 -23.39 21.12 -4.40
N GLN A 595 -24.07 22.22 -4.08
CA GLN A 595 -25.45 22.45 -4.49
C GLN A 595 -25.59 22.57 -6.02
N ARG A 596 -24.64 23.21 -6.71
CA ARG A 596 -24.61 23.26 -8.18
C ARG A 596 -24.39 21.88 -8.80
N LEU A 597 -23.50 21.07 -8.23
CA LEU A 597 -23.24 19.70 -8.69
C LEU A 597 -24.45 18.78 -8.45
N ASN A 598 -25.11 18.91 -7.30
CA ASN A 598 -26.33 18.17 -7.01
C ASN A 598 -27.49 18.62 -7.92
N ALA A 599 -27.69 19.92 -8.12
CA ALA A 599 -28.69 20.42 -9.05
C ALA A 599 -28.43 19.97 -10.51
N ALA A 600 -27.16 19.92 -10.94
CA ALA A 600 -26.80 19.40 -12.26
C ALA A 600 -27.04 17.89 -12.38
N ARG A 601 -26.76 17.12 -11.31
CA ARG A 601 -27.05 15.68 -11.24
C ARG A 601 -28.55 15.42 -11.25
N ASP A 602 -29.33 16.20 -10.52
CA ASP A 602 -30.78 16.04 -10.41
C ASP A 602 -31.46 16.46 -11.72
N ALA A 603 -30.98 17.53 -12.38
CA ALA A 603 -31.40 17.90 -13.74
C ALA A 603 -31.05 16.83 -14.79
N TRP A 604 -29.87 16.22 -14.69
CA TRP A 604 -29.49 15.09 -15.54
C TRP A 604 -30.36 13.85 -15.29
N SER A 605 -30.69 13.56 -14.03
CA SER A 605 -31.54 12.43 -13.65
C SER A 605 -32.99 12.64 -14.11
N ALA A 606 -33.51 13.87 -14.02
CA ALA A 606 -34.82 14.23 -14.56
C ALA A 606 -34.87 14.12 -16.09
N ALA A 607 -33.80 14.53 -16.78
CA ALA A 607 -33.68 14.37 -18.23
C ALA A 607 -33.54 12.89 -18.66
N ALA A 608 -32.89 12.06 -17.84
CA ALA A 608 -32.75 10.63 -18.08
C ALA A 608 -34.06 9.85 -17.84
N ALA A 609 -34.92 10.34 -16.93
CA ALA A 609 -36.24 9.76 -16.68
C ALA A 609 -37.24 10.03 -17.82
N GLN A 610 -37.01 11.07 -18.62
CA GLN A 610 -37.78 11.39 -19.83
C GLN A 610 -37.18 10.67 -21.06
N GLY A 611 -37.06 9.34 -20.99
CA GLY A 611 -36.66 8.53 -22.14
C GLY A 611 -37.79 8.44 -23.18
N PRO A 612 -37.49 8.46 -24.49
CA PRO A 612 -38.46 8.15 -25.52
C PRO A 612 -38.81 6.65 -25.44
N GLY A 613 -40.11 6.37 -25.40
CA GLY A 613 -40.65 5.03 -25.22
C GLY A 613 -40.53 4.10 -26.43
N ARG A 614 -40.98 2.86 -26.18
CA ARG A 614 -41.05 1.65 -27.04
C ARG A 614 -39.70 0.93 -27.15
N GLY A 615 -39.56 -0.34 -26.81
CA GLY A 615 -40.50 -1.45 -26.78
C GLY A 615 -39.75 -2.63 -27.40
N ARG A 616 -39.52 -3.69 -26.63
CA ARG A 616 -38.70 -4.88 -26.98
C ARG A 616 -39.21 -5.54 -28.28
N PRO A 617 -38.34 -6.24 -29.03
CA PRO A 617 -38.42 -7.69 -28.92
C PRO A 617 -37.07 -8.41 -28.93
N ARG A 618 -37.17 -9.63 -28.42
CA ARG A 618 -36.14 -10.66 -28.28
C ARG A 618 -36.12 -11.46 -29.59
N ALA A 619 -34.96 -11.62 -30.23
CA ALA A 619 -34.74 -12.54 -31.36
C ALA A 619 -33.26 -12.98 -31.30
N ALA A 620 -32.95 -14.25 -31.07
CA ALA A 620 -32.98 -15.38 -32.03
C ALA A 620 -31.94 -15.20 -33.15
N ALA A 621 -30.98 -16.11 -33.16
CA ALA A 621 -29.90 -16.18 -34.13
C ALA A 621 -30.44 -16.62 -35.51
N VAL A 622 -30.23 -15.80 -36.54
CA VAL A 622 -30.33 -16.16 -37.97
C VAL A 622 -29.46 -15.18 -38.81
N PRO A 623 -29.15 -15.46 -40.08
CA PRO A 623 -27.79 -15.43 -40.64
C PRO A 623 -27.52 -14.15 -41.44
N ALA A 624 -26.27 -14.01 -41.89
CA ALA A 624 -25.74 -12.86 -42.64
C ALA A 624 -26.67 -12.40 -43.78
N ALA A 625 -27.23 -11.20 -43.63
CA ALA A 625 -27.94 -10.49 -44.70
C ALA A 625 -26.96 -9.60 -45.48
N VAL A 626 -27.04 -9.72 -46.81
CA VAL A 626 -26.37 -8.90 -47.82
C VAL A 626 -26.83 -7.44 -47.66
N ALA A 627 -25.90 -6.50 -47.52
CA ALA A 627 -26.20 -5.08 -47.29
C ALA A 627 -25.86 -4.18 -48.49
N GLU A 628 -26.79 -3.25 -48.75
CA GLU A 628 -26.89 -2.21 -49.78
C GLU A 628 -25.60 -1.40 -50.13
N PRO A 629 -25.52 -0.77 -51.33
CA PRO A 629 -24.28 -0.21 -51.90
C PRO A 629 -23.85 1.18 -51.37
N GLY A 630 -24.35 1.66 -50.23
CA GLY A 630 -24.18 3.06 -49.80
C GLY A 630 -23.40 3.35 -48.50
N SER A 631 -23.19 2.37 -47.61
CA SER A 631 -22.68 2.65 -46.25
C SER A 631 -21.21 2.25 -46.03
N GLY A 632 -20.28 3.08 -46.50
CA GLY A 632 -18.86 2.94 -46.15
C GLY A 632 -18.52 3.68 -44.84
N LEU A 633 -17.71 3.08 -43.96
CA LEU A 633 -17.18 3.78 -42.79
C LEU A 633 -16.03 4.71 -43.22
N ARG A 634 -15.89 5.87 -42.58
CA ARG A 634 -14.86 6.86 -42.92
C ARG A 634 -13.57 6.60 -42.13
N VAL A 635 -12.45 6.54 -42.83
CA VAL A 635 -11.09 6.39 -42.32
C VAL A 635 -10.40 7.75 -42.34
N ARG A 636 -10.04 8.29 -41.17
CA ARG A 636 -9.21 9.51 -41.04
C ARG A 636 -8.01 9.25 -40.12
N CYS A 637 -6.90 8.78 -40.67
CA CYS A 637 -5.74 8.36 -39.87
C CYS A 637 -4.43 8.31 -40.67
N GLU A 638 -3.30 8.23 -39.97
CA GLU A 638 -1.96 8.03 -40.55
C GLU A 638 -1.59 6.54 -40.69
N ALA A 639 -2.31 5.65 -40.01
CA ALA A 639 -2.17 4.21 -40.13
C ALA A 639 -3.51 3.51 -39.87
N VAL A 640 -3.75 2.37 -40.54
CA VAL A 640 -4.98 1.57 -40.42
C VAL A 640 -4.66 0.08 -40.39
N LEU A 641 -5.38 -0.66 -39.54
CA LEU A 641 -5.41 -2.14 -39.53
C LEU A 641 -6.76 -2.60 -40.07
N LEU A 642 -6.74 -3.36 -41.16
CA LEU A 642 -7.90 -3.88 -41.86
C LEU A 642 -7.97 -5.39 -41.68
N THR A 643 -9.16 -5.93 -41.47
CA THR A 643 -9.39 -7.38 -41.29
C THR A 643 -10.45 -7.87 -42.28
N TYR A 644 -10.19 -8.94 -43.02
CA TYR A 644 -11.13 -9.57 -43.96
C TYR A 644 -11.47 -10.96 -43.43
N GLN A 645 -12.75 -11.19 -43.15
CA GLN A 645 -13.21 -12.44 -42.53
C GLN A 645 -13.70 -13.48 -43.53
N SER A 646 -13.75 -14.73 -43.06
CA SER A 646 -14.55 -15.82 -43.64
C SER A 646 -13.98 -16.48 -44.90
N TRP A 647 -12.70 -16.85 -44.90
CA TRP A 647 -12.12 -17.73 -45.94
C TRP A 647 -12.12 -19.18 -45.47
N SER A 648 -12.73 -20.10 -46.22
CA SER A 648 -12.66 -21.53 -45.91
C SER A 648 -11.25 -22.08 -46.19
N PRO A 649 -10.82 -23.17 -45.52
CA PRO A 649 -9.48 -23.75 -45.69
C PRO A 649 -9.07 -23.97 -47.15
N ASP A 650 -10.01 -24.48 -47.95
CA ASP A 650 -9.77 -24.89 -49.35
C ASP A 650 -9.57 -23.72 -50.31
N VAL A 651 -9.99 -22.50 -49.92
CA VAL A 651 -9.88 -21.29 -50.75
C VAL A 651 -8.97 -20.21 -50.15
N ALA A 652 -8.55 -20.37 -48.90
CA ALA A 652 -7.75 -19.37 -48.18
C ALA A 652 -6.35 -19.16 -48.78
N LEU A 653 -5.64 -20.23 -49.14
CA LEU A 653 -4.30 -20.12 -49.69
C LEU A 653 -4.29 -19.47 -51.10
N PRO A 654 -5.15 -19.89 -52.05
CA PRO A 654 -5.29 -19.16 -53.31
C PRO A 654 -5.74 -17.70 -53.14
N ALA A 655 -6.64 -17.42 -52.17
CA ALA A 655 -7.08 -16.06 -51.88
C ALA A 655 -5.95 -15.20 -51.29
N TRP A 656 -5.07 -15.78 -50.48
CA TRP A 656 -3.92 -15.10 -49.90
C TRP A 656 -2.93 -14.61 -50.97
N GLU A 657 -2.63 -15.43 -51.97
CA GLU A 657 -1.76 -15.05 -53.08
C GLU A 657 -2.34 -13.87 -53.87
N ARG A 658 -3.64 -13.93 -54.21
CA ARG A 658 -4.35 -12.84 -54.88
C ARG A 658 -4.45 -11.59 -54.02
N PHE A 659 -4.60 -11.75 -52.70
CA PHE A 659 -4.59 -10.66 -51.73
C PHE A 659 -3.24 -9.93 -51.71
N GLY A 660 -2.15 -10.68 -51.72
CA GLY A 660 -0.79 -10.11 -51.81
C GLY A 660 -0.61 -9.27 -53.08
N VAL A 661 -1.05 -9.79 -54.23
CA VAL A 661 -1.02 -9.06 -55.51
C VAL A 661 -1.89 -7.78 -55.46
N PHE A 662 -3.11 -7.89 -54.94
CA PHE A 662 -4.02 -6.76 -54.76
C PHE A 662 -3.40 -5.66 -53.90
N VAL A 663 -2.83 -6.01 -52.75
CA VAL A 663 -2.18 -5.05 -51.85
C VAL A 663 -1.03 -4.37 -52.57
N HIS A 664 -0.13 -5.16 -53.18
CA HIS A 664 1.06 -4.64 -53.85
C HIS A 664 0.71 -3.69 -55.02
N ALA A 665 -0.34 -3.99 -55.79
CA ALA A 665 -0.81 -3.14 -56.88
C ALA A 665 -1.34 -1.78 -56.41
N ASN A 666 -1.78 -1.68 -55.15
CA ASN A 666 -2.44 -0.48 -54.62
C ASN A 666 -1.58 0.35 -53.66
N LEU A 667 -0.38 -0.10 -53.25
CA LEU A 667 0.48 0.62 -52.29
C LEU A 667 0.77 2.07 -52.71
N SER A 668 1.07 2.27 -54.00
CA SER A 668 1.38 3.59 -54.56
C SER A 668 0.15 4.51 -54.55
N SER A 669 -1.00 4.02 -55.05
CA SER A 669 -2.25 4.78 -55.10
C SER A 669 -2.78 5.11 -53.70
N TRP A 670 -2.50 4.27 -52.71
CA TRP A 670 -2.83 4.49 -51.30
C TRP A 670 -1.81 5.37 -50.56
N SER A 671 -0.71 5.79 -51.21
CA SER A 671 0.35 6.63 -50.60
C SER A 671 0.95 6.00 -49.33
N VAL A 672 1.22 4.68 -49.40
CA VAL A 672 1.67 3.86 -48.27
C VAL A 672 3.19 3.98 -48.08
N LYS A 673 3.61 4.28 -46.84
CA LYS A 673 5.00 4.32 -46.38
C LYS A 673 5.52 2.95 -45.95
N HIS A 674 4.71 2.22 -45.17
CA HIS A 674 5.02 0.87 -44.71
C HIS A 674 3.74 0.02 -44.77
N TRP A 675 3.87 -1.28 -44.99
CA TRP A 675 2.74 -2.21 -44.96
C TRP A 675 3.16 -3.59 -44.44
N THR A 676 2.21 -4.31 -43.86
CA THR A 676 2.33 -5.76 -43.63
C THR A 676 0.96 -6.41 -43.78
N ALA A 677 0.94 -7.63 -44.29
CA ALA A 677 -0.25 -8.44 -44.35
C ALA A 677 0.01 -9.77 -43.63
N THR A 678 -1.01 -10.32 -42.97
CA THR A 678 -0.97 -11.66 -42.38
C THR A 678 -2.24 -12.43 -42.72
N MET A 679 -2.14 -13.75 -42.80
CA MET A 679 -3.28 -14.66 -42.80
C MET A 679 -3.24 -15.41 -41.47
N GLU A 680 -4.33 -15.34 -40.70
CA GLU A 680 -4.47 -16.03 -39.42
C GLU A 680 -5.57 -17.08 -39.52
N SER A 681 -5.37 -18.21 -38.85
CA SER A 681 -6.35 -19.29 -38.74
C SER A 681 -7.13 -19.12 -37.44
N ASN A 682 -8.45 -19.31 -37.49
CA ASN A 682 -9.29 -19.37 -36.30
C ASN A 682 -9.32 -20.78 -35.69
N ALA A 683 -9.73 -20.85 -34.42
CA ALA A 683 -10.05 -22.11 -33.72
C ALA A 683 -11.11 -22.98 -34.43
N CYS A 684 -11.96 -22.39 -35.29
CA CYS A 684 -12.94 -23.11 -36.10
C CYS A 684 -12.42 -23.53 -37.50
N GLY A 685 -11.12 -23.36 -37.77
CA GLY A 685 -10.48 -23.73 -39.04
C GLY A 685 -10.64 -22.70 -40.17
N SER A 686 -11.53 -21.70 -40.07
CA SER A 686 -11.61 -20.61 -41.06
C SER A 686 -10.40 -19.69 -40.99
N HIS A 687 -10.01 -19.10 -42.11
CA HIS A 687 -8.94 -18.09 -42.16
C HIS A 687 -9.49 -16.66 -42.26
N HIS A 688 -8.71 -15.71 -41.76
CA HIS A 688 -8.92 -14.29 -41.99
C HIS A 688 -7.62 -13.57 -42.31
N LEU A 689 -7.74 -12.55 -43.15
CA LEU A 689 -6.62 -11.77 -43.67
C LEU A 689 -6.55 -10.45 -42.92
N HIS A 690 -5.37 -10.07 -42.46
CA HIS A 690 -5.11 -8.76 -41.86
C HIS A 690 -4.17 -7.96 -42.76
N LEU A 691 -4.40 -6.65 -42.85
CA LEU A 691 -3.57 -5.71 -43.57
C LEU A 691 -3.37 -4.46 -42.72
N MET A 692 -2.12 -4.22 -42.33
CA MET A 692 -1.70 -2.99 -41.66
C MET A 692 -1.03 -2.07 -42.68
N LEU A 693 -1.52 -0.85 -42.81
CA LEU A 693 -0.97 0.19 -43.68
C LEU A 693 -0.55 1.40 -42.83
N GLN A 694 0.62 1.96 -43.10
CA GLN A 694 1.02 3.28 -42.62
C GLN A 694 1.23 4.19 -43.82
N PHE A 695 0.65 5.38 -43.80
CA PHE A 695 0.67 6.31 -44.92
C PHE A 695 1.76 7.38 -44.77
N HIS A 696 2.16 8.00 -45.88
CA HIS A 696 3.09 9.14 -45.84
C HIS A 696 2.48 10.41 -45.20
N LYS A 697 1.15 10.54 -45.24
CA LYS A 697 0.35 11.63 -44.66
C LYS A 697 -0.99 11.07 -44.19
N THR A 698 -1.67 11.77 -43.29
CA THR A 698 -3.05 11.43 -42.87
C THR A 698 -3.94 11.24 -44.09
N GLN A 699 -4.57 10.07 -44.21
CA GLN A 699 -5.56 9.76 -45.24
C GLN A 699 -6.96 10.06 -44.72
N ASP A 700 -7.84 10.58 -45.57
CA ASP A 700 -9.25 10.80 -45.30
C ASP A 700 -10.08 10.20 -46.45
N CYS A 701 -10.56 8.97 -46.26
CA CYS A 701 -11.23 8.19 -47.31
C CYS A 701 -12.29 7.24 -46.72
N LEU A 702 -13.06 6.55 -47.58
CA LEU A 702 -14.01 5.53 -47.14
C LEU A 702 -13.35 4.14 -47.13
N THR A 703 -13.82 3.23 -46.27
CA THR A 703 -13.36 1.83 -46.23
C THR A 703 -13.58 1.09 -47.54
N SER A 704 -14.48 1.59 -48.41
CA SER A 704 -14.67 1.06 -49.77
C SER A 704 -13.42 1.14 -50.64
N ARG A 705 -12.46 2.02 -50.32
CA ARG A 705 -11.16 2.11 -50.99
C ARG A 705 -10.31 0.85 -50.85
N PHE A 706 -10.60 0.02 -49.84
CA PHE A 706 -9.82 -1.18 -49.51
C PHE A 706 -10.62 -2.47 -49.73
N ILE A 707 -11.56 -2.50 -50.68
CA ILE A 707 -12.34 -3.72 -50.96
C ILE A 707 -11.47 -4.71 -51.75
N PHE A 708 -11.42 -5.96 -51.28
CA PHE A 708 -10.74 -7.06 -51.96
C PHE A 708 -11.76 -8.13 -52.36
N GLU A 709 -11.85 -8.48 -53.66
CA GLU A 709 -12.77 -9.51 -54.18
C GLU A 709 -14.20 -9.39 -53.64
N SER A 710 -14.76 -8.16 -53.66
CA SER A 710 -16.08 -7.81 -53.10
C SER A 710 -16.22 -7.96 -51.59
N THR A 711 -15.15 -8.38 -50.89
CA THR A 711 -15.08 -8.48 -49.44
C THR A 711 -14.60 -7.15 -48.86
N ARG A 712 -15.44 -6.54 -48.02
CA ARG A 712 -15.11 -5.30 -47.31
C ARG A 712 -14.28 -5.62 -46.07
N PRO A 713 -13.34 -4.74 -45.67
CA PRO A 713 -12.74 -4.83 -44.35
C PRO A 713 -13.83 -4.83 -43.27
N ASN A 714 -13.77 -5.78 -42.34
CA ASN A 714 -14.65 -5.85 -41.20
C ASN A 714 -14.44 -4.61 -40.33
N ALA A 715 -15.48 -3.79 -40.27
CA ALA A 715 -15.51 -2.59 -39.46
C ALA A 715 -16.94 -2.47 -38.91
N SER A 716 -17.05 -2.48 -37.58
CA SER A 716 -18.33 -2.43 -36.87
C SER A 716 -18.38 -1.17 -36.02
N SER A 717 -19.54 -0.54 -35.93
CA SER A 717 -19.81 0.54 -34.97
C SER A 717 -19.74 0.09 -33.50
N HIS A 718 -19.52 -1.20 -33.25
CA HIS A 718 -19.50 -1.85 -31.93
C HIS A 718 -18.17 -2.58 -31.65
N ASP A 719 -17.10 -2.31 -32.40
CA ASP A 719 -15.78 -2.87 -32.13
C ASP A 719 -15.04 -2.02 -31.09
N TYR A 720 -15.06 -2.44 -29.81
CA TYR A 720 -14.63 -1.64 -28.65
C TYR A 720 -13.13 -1.74 -28.30
N LEU A 721 -12.23 -1.78 -29.29
CA LEU A 721 -10.78 -1.89 -29.03
C LEU A 721 -10.04 -0.55 -28.81
N GLY A 722 -10.73 0.49 -28.32
CA GLY A 722 -10.17 1.78 -27.92
C GLY A 722 -10.96 2.49 -26.81
N GLU A 723 -10.35 3.47 -26.14
CA GLU A 723 -11.04 4.27 -25.11
C GLU A 723 -12.15 5.12 -25.73
N GLY A 724 -13.40 4.85 -25.31
CA GLY A 724 -14.49 5.81 -25.33
C GLY A 724 -15.57 5.55 -26.39
N VAL A 725 -16.73 5.11 -25.93
CA VAL A 725 -18.01 5.51 -26.54
C VAL A 725 -18.64 6.56 -25.64
N CYS A 726 -18.49 7.83 -26.02
CA CYS A 726 -19.48 8.85 -25.71
C CYS A 726 -20.02 9.35 -27.04
N LYS A 727 -21.34 9.57 -27.14
CA LYS A 727 -22.04 10.01 -28.37
C LYS A 727 -21.56 11.35 -28.96
N LYS A 728 -20.47 11.93 -28.44
CA LYS A 728 -19.86 13.21 -28.86
C LYS A 728 -18.43 13.08 -29.40
N LYS A 729 -17.78 11.90 -29.39
CA LYS A 729 -16.42 11.72 -29.91
C LYS A 729 -16.33 10.51 -30.85
N LEU A 730 -15.63 10.69 -31.98
CA LEU A 730 -15.28 9.61 -32.90
C LEU A 730 -14.26 8.68 -32.23
N GLN A 731 -14.35 7.38 -32.50
CA GLN A 731 -13.41 6.38 -31.98
C GLN A 731 -12.00 6.68 -32.50
N GLN A 732 -11.06 6.92 -31.59
CA GLN A 732 -9.64 7.06 -31.92
C GLN A 732 -8.94 5.72 -31.67
N SER A 733 -8.41 5.11 -32.74
CA SER A 733 -7.46 4.00 -32.59
C SER A 733 -6.13 4.55 -32.09
N ILE A 734 -5.58 3.94 -31.05
CA ILE A 734 -4.25 4.26 -30.54
C ILE A 734 -3.23 3.81 -31.58
N ASP A 735 -2.22 4.64 -31.88
CA ASP A 735 -1.09 4.26 -32.75
C ASP A 735 -0.29 3.14 -32.08
N ARG A 736 -0.35 1.92 -32.64
CA ARG A 736 0.31 0.71 -32.11
C ARG A 736 1.63 0.38 -32.82
N GLY A 737 2.09 1.23 -33.74
CA GLY A 737 3.30 0.97 -34.50
C GLY A 737 3.20 -0.20 -35.50
N MET A 738 4.22 -0.31 -36.34
CA MET A 738 4.27 -1.09 -37.58
C MET A 738 4.82 -2.52 -37.39
N PHE A 739 4.30 -3.31 -36.44
CA PHE A 739 4.69 -4.73 -36.34
C PHE A 739 3.55 -5.60 -35.82
N TYR A 740 2.83 -6.24 -36.75
CA TYR A 740 1.97 -7.39 -36.49
C TYR A 740 2.48 -8.53 -37.38
N VAL A 741 3.19 -9.50 -36.81
CA VAL A 741 3.46 -10.78 -37.47
C VAL A 741 3.30 -11.88 -36.42
N TRP A 742 2.14 -12.53 -36.51
CA TRP A 742 1.75 -13.85 -36.01
C TRP A 742 1.59 -14.05 -34.50
N ALA A 743 0.33 -14.05 -34.07
CA ALA A 743 -0.16 -14.86 -32.95
C ALA A 743 -0.84 -16.10 -33.53
N ASN A 744 -0.48 -17.29 -33.04
CA ASN A 744 -1.37 -18.44 -33.09
C ASN A 744 -2.42 -18.18 -32.00
N LYS A 745 -3.70 -18.10 -32.37
CA LYS A 745 -4.80 -17.96 -31.42
C LYS A 745 -5.27 -19.32 -30.92
#